data_AF-A0A7W7DMR5-F1
#
_entry.id   AF-A0A7W7DMR5-F1
#
_cell.length_a   1.000
_cell.length_b   1.000
_cell.length_c   1.000
_cell.angle_alpha   90.00
_cell.angle_beta   90.00
_cell.angle_gamma   90.00
#
_symmetry.space_group_name_H-M   'P 1'
#
loop_
_entity.id
_entity.type
_entity.pdbx_description
1 polymer ?
#
loop_
_entity_poly.entity_id
_entity_poly.type
_entity_poly.pdbx_seq_one_letter_code
_entity_poly.pdbx_strand_id
1 'polypeptide(L)'
;MRAQREGFIVKIRSRTLEAPVGVGFVVGSRHIVTCAHVVNAALGVDKRRQERPSSDARIQVEFALLGDGEGAPLRECRVVAWDPPPGPHGSGRDVAGLVLAGDTLPAEAGSARLVDAGGGPVSGTSVSVFGFAGTPPRKSNGAWSTCVLRGAVGAGLLQLDARTESALRAQPGYSGAPVVATDRWGDTVLGMLAIAGKDGAAQDAYAIPLAEVAAAWPDVLGRTLLPSCPYRGLETFTAEDGRSGVFVGREAEIARLKNMVKAQPLVLVTGPSGVGKSSLVAAGLRPVLESDGWRVVSFRPGTSPFEAVARALLEAEQPGARHSLEELERRAQSLRQEGLWPVASRIAVLTGQRLLLVGDQFEEVFGDRTGFDLLHFLHRVLPPAESTPDTNVRVVCTLRADFLPDMLELPDVGGRIQDRQLNISPLDESALTRVIVEPAQLSGVTFSPGLPELIAAEASRAAGSLPLLEFTLTELWPLQHERQITFDGYHGLGGVAGALNQHAEHVYHWLREQTRLEGHRIRRVLLAMVRSRGGSANAVRVTAHRSHLGDDWRVAQLLAGPEHRIVVLGSNGPDTAEIAHEALIREWGRLSGWVQEDAAFQQWLSLVEERAREGDLLSATRVAEAQRWLDERADDIPPEVAAFVEHSGEVVLEQQQRTEELLLRSQRLAEQLRLRTEELEAQAEVMVRQNRDLELRNDEIEQVRIALEERAEQLAVSMRYKNEFMANMSHELRTPLHSLLILARILADNRDSSLSPKQVEFAETIHGAGSDLLQLINDILEMSRVESGRMEVSPSLISLVKTVDYAEATFRPLTAEKDLDFSVTCSPSLPATLVTDEQRLLQILRNLLSNAVKFTDTGSVRLVIRPAQNVPTAVLERLLDAGSLRAVDAPVIEFRVIDTGVGIPASKLDVIFEPFRQVDGTPSRKYGGTGLGLAISREIAQLLGGEIVVESEPGLGSAFTLYLPLETAEPAPQSPPPPEPETPQPPAEVRFHGEKLLIVDDDERNAFALTEILGRHGLSVLHAENGRAGIEVLRDHRDVRVVLMDIMMPGMDGYQATAAIRAMPERSDLPIIMLSARAKVEDRGRSQAAGASAYLTKPVELTSLLATVKDWLSTAESAGRAPGQL
;
A
#
# COMPACT_ATOMS: atom_id res chain seq x y z
N MET A 1 -3.78 32.77 23.91
CA MET A 1 -5.26 32.55 23.82
C MET A 1 -6.10 33.05 25.01
N ARG A 2 -5.57 33.36 26.22
CA ARG A 2 -6.43 33.90 27.32
C ARG A 2 -7.11 35.25 26.99
N ALA A 3 -6.49 36.08 26.14
CA ALA A 3 -7.01 37.40 25.76
C ALA A 3 -8.16 37.37 24.72
N GLN A 4 -8.47 36.23 24.10
CA GLN A 4 -9.55 36.12 23.10
C GLN A 4 -10.88 35.64 23.70
N ARG A 5 -10.88 35.08 24.91
CA ARG A 5 -12.05 34.42 25.51
C ARG A 5 -13.16 35.37 25.96
N GLU A 6 -12.92 36.67 25.97
CA GLU A 6 -13.71 37.59 26.80
C GLU A 6 -14.18 38.87 26.11
N GLY A 7 -13.73 39.16 24.89
CA GLY A 7 -14.02 40.41 24.17
C GLY A 7 -15.47 40.57 23.69
N PHE A 8 -16.28 39.52 23.71
CA PHE A 8 -17.70 39.57 23.32
C PHE A 8 -18.66 39.64 24.52
N ILE A 9 -18.18 39.57 25.76
CA ILE A 9 -19.02 39.58 26.96
C ILE A 9 -19.21 41.02 27.45
N VAL A 10 -20.43 41.36 27.84
CA VAL A 10 -20.76 42.67 28.43
C VAL A 10 -21.49 42.52 29.75
N LYS A 11 -21.19 43.40 30.72
CA LYS A 11 -22.00 43.56 31.93
C LYS A 11 -23.18 44.47 31.61
N ILE A 12 -24.37 44.12 32.07
CA ILE A 12 -25.54 45.01 32.04
C ILE A 12 -25.63 45.73 33.39
N ARG A 13 -25.66 47.07 33.37
CA ARG A 13 -25.73 47.91 34.57
C ARG A 13 -27.05 48.64 34.69
N SER A 14 -27.51 48.80 35.93
CA SER A 14 -28.56 49.75 36.26
C SER A 14 -27.96 51.11 36.60
N ARG A 15 -28.70 52.19 36.34
CA ARG A 15 -28.31 53.55 36.77
C ARG A 15 -28.44 53.76 38.28
N THR A 16 -29.19 52.91 38.98
CA THR A 16 -29.49 53.06 40.41
C THR A 16 -28.74 52.07 41.29
N LEU A 17 -28.17 51.00 40.73
CA LEU A 17 -27.46 49.96 41.47
C LEU A 17 -25.97 49.99 41.14
N GLU A 18 -25.11 49.92 42.16
CA GLU A 18 -23.66 49.81 41.96
C GLU A 18 -23.26 48.46 41.37
N ALA A 19 -23.99 47.37 41.65
CA ALA A 19 -23.70 46.04 41.13
C ALA A 19 -24.33 45.82 39.73
N PRO A 20 -23.69 45.03 38.84
CA PRO A 20 -24.29 44.64 37.58
C PRO A 20 -25.57 43.80 37.81
N VAL A 21 -26.59 44.03 37.00
CA VAL A 21 -27.90 43.38 37.12
C VAL A 21 -28.02 42.10 36.30
N GLY A 22 -27.07 41.87 35.39
CA GLY A 22 -26.96 40.67 34.56
C GLY A 22 -25.81 40.77 33.56
N VAL A 23 -25.78 39.82 32.63
CA VAL A 23 -24.76 39.69 31.59
C VAL A 23 -25.44 39.76 30.22
N GLY A 24 -24.70 40.17 29.20
CA GLY A 24 -25.06 39.99 27.81
C GLY A 24 -23.83 39.63 26.98
N PHE A 25 -24.05 39.37 25.69
CA PHE A 25 -22.96 39.09 24.76
C PHE A 25 -23.22 39.69 23.39
N VAL A 26 -22.13 40.06 22.70
CA VAL A 26 -22.14 40.70 21.38
C VAL A 26 -22.39 39.63 20.30
N VAL A 27 -23.25 39.92 19.33
CA VAL A 27 -23.71 38.98 18.27
C VAL A 27 -23.58 39.55 16.86
N GLY A 28 -22.81 40.62 16.70
CA GLY A 28 -22.49 41.23 15.42
C GLY A 28 -21.59 42.46 15.61
N SER A 29 -21.63 43.40 14.67
CA SER A 29 -20.79 44.61 14.73
C SER A 29 -21.21 45.63 15.80
N ARG A 30 -22.46 45.59 16.27
CA ARG A 30 -23.01 46.53 17.28
C ARG A 30 -24.18 45.98 18.11
N HIS A 31 -24.51 44.70 17.94
CA HIS A 31 -25.69 44.06 18.50
C HIS A 31 -25.31 43.25 19.72
N ILE A 32 -26.11 43.33 20.78
CA ILE A 32 -25.93 42.61 22.04
C ILE A 32 -27.22 41.88 22.38
N VAL A 33 -27.12 40.67 22.92
CA VAL A 33 -28.24 39.86 23.40
C VAL A 33 -28.15 39.68 24.91
N THR A 34 -29.30 39.71 25.58
CA THR A 34 -29.46 39.42 27.01
C THR A 34 -30.90 38.97 27.30
N CYS A 35 -31.22 38.64 28.55
CA CYS A 35 -32.59 38.30 28.95
C CYS A 35 -33.48 39.55 29.08
N ALA A 36 -34.76 39.42 28.74
CA ALA A 36 -35.73 40.50 28.88
C ALA A 36 -35.88 40.95 30.36
N HIS A 37 -35.86 40.02 31.31
CA HIS A 37 -35.92 40.36 32.73
C HIS A 37 -34.66 41.11 33.23
N VAL A 38 -33.50 40.92 32.58
CA VAL A 38 -32.26 41.66 32.90
C VAL A 38 -32.41 43.11 32.47
N VAL A 39 -33.01 43.35 31.30
CA VAL A 39 -33.35 44.71 30.84
C VAL A 39 -34.37 45.39 31.77
N ASN A 40 -35.41 44.68 32.20
CA ASN A 40 -36.36 45.17 33.20
C ASN A 40 -35.65 45.60 34.50
N ALA A 41 -34.73 44.75 34.99
CA ALA A 41 -33.93 45.06 36.18
C ALA A 41 -33.01 46.27 35.98
N ALA A 42 -32.39 46.41 34.81
CA ALA A 42 -31.53 47.55 34.48
C ALA A 42 -32.31 48.87 34.50
N LEU A 43 -33.56 48.85 34.02
CA LEU A 43 -34.48 49.98 34.02
C LEU A 43 -35.16 50.25 35.37
N GLY A 44 -34.93 49.41 36.38
CA GLY A 44 -35.54 49.55 37.70
C GLY A 44 -37.04 49.25 37.75
N VAL A 45 -37.55 48.42 36.83
CA VAL A 45 -38.95 47.98 36.80
C VAL A 45 -39.08 46.50 37.20
N ASP A 46 -40.31 46.02 37.40
CA ASP A 46 -40.57 44.62 37.75
C ASP A 46 -39.97 43.67 36.70
N LYS A 47 -39.17 42.70 37.15
CA LYS A 47 -38.52 41.68 36.30
C LYS A 47 -39.52 40.90 35.45
N ARG A 48 -40.75 40.70 35.91
CA ARG A 48 -41.80 39.93 35.22
C ARG A 48 -42.66 40.78 34.27
N ARG A 49 -42.37 42.08 34.13
CA ARG A 49 -43.11 42.96 33.23
C ARG A 49 -43.06 42.44 31.80
N GLN A 50 -44.25 42.26 31.22
CA GLN A 50 -44.44 41.74 29.86
C GLN A 50 -44.33 42.84 28.79
N GLU A 51 -44.73 44.06 29.13
CA GLU A 51 -44.76 45.18 28.19
C GLU A 51 -43.34 45.55 27.72
N ARG A 52 -43.22 45.82 26.42
CA ARG A 52 -41.97 46.27 25.81
C ARG A 52 -41.53 47.62 26.43
N PRO A 53 -40.25 47.79 26.79
CA PRO A 53 -39.71 49.08 27.19
C PRO A 53 -39.89 50.16 26.11
N SER A 54 -39.98 51.43 26.53
CA SER A 54 -40.03 52.58 25.60
C SER A 54 -38.87 52.52 24.59
N SER A 55 -39.11 52.95 23.35
CA SER A 55 -38.09 53.03 22.30
C SER A 55 -36.90 53.92 22.67
N ASP A 56 -37.10 54.86 23.60
CA ASP A 56 -36.07 55.77 24.09
C ASP A 56 -35.32 55.24 25.32
N ALA A 57 -35.67 54.04 25.82
CA ALA A 57 -35.02 53.44 26.97
C ALA A 57 -33.53 53.18 26.68
N ARG A 58 -32.66 53.68 27.57
CA ARG A 58 -31.20 53.54 27.49
C ARG A 58 -30.71 52.55 28.54
N ILE A 59 -29.99 51.52 28.10
CA ILE A 59 -29.35 50.51 28.95
C ILE A 59 -27.85 50.75 28.95
N GLN A 60 -27.21 50.71 30.12
CA GLN A 60 -25.76 50.84 30.23
C GLN A 60 -25.08 49.47 30.14
N VAL A 61 -24.07 49.36 29.29
CA VAL A 61 -23.25 48.16 29.14
C VAL A 61 -21.76 48.47 29.38
N GLU A 62 -21.03 47.51 29.94
CA GLU A 62 -19.61 47.63 30.28
C GLU A 62 -18.82 46.42 29.72
N PHE A 63 -17.71 46.66 29.02
CA PHE A 63 -16.83 45.63 28.43
C PHE A 63 -15.71 45.24 29.40
N ALA A 64 -16.06 44.46 30.41
CA ALA A 64 -15.25 44.28 31.63
C ALA A 64 -13.90 43.56 31.48
N LEU A 65 -13.64 42.92 30.34
CA LEU A 65 -12.56 41.95 30.17
C LEU A 65 -11.51 42.39 29.11
N LEU A 66 -11.55 43.66 28.70
CA LEU A 66 -10.60 44.28 27.74
C LEU A 66 -9.44 45.04 28.42
N GLY A 67 -9.13 44.74 29.69
CA GLY A 67 -7.89 45.18 30.36
C GLY A 67 -8.01 46.36 31.37
N ASP A 68 -7.93 46.00 32.65
CA ASP A 68 -7.05 46.44 33.75
C ASP A 68 -6.61 47.92 33.98
N GLY A 69 -7.03 48.91 33.20
CA GLY A 69 -6.77 50.33 33.46
C GLY A 69 -8.05 51.15 33.59
N GLU A 70 -8.29 51.75 34.76
CA GLU A 70 -9.36 52.72 35.08
C GLU A 70 -10.60 52.73 34.16
N GLY A 71 -11.51 51.77 34.39
CA GLY A 71 -12.89 51.82 33.90
C GLY A 71 -13.08 51.34 32.46
N ALA A 72 -13.50 50.08 32.31
CA ALA A 72 -14.00 49.57 31.04
C ALA A 72 -15.01 50.54 30.40
N PRO A 73 -14.97 50.77 29.07
CA PRO A 73 -15.77 51.80 28.43
C PRO A 73 -17.27 51.53 28.62
N LEU A 74 -17.91 52.36 29.45
CA LEU A 74 -19.36 52.37 29.58
C LEU A 74 -19.98 52.86 28.27
N ARG A 75 -21.00 52.16 27.79
CA ARG A 75 -21.73 52.50 26.57
C ARG A 75 -23.23 52.45 26.81
N GLU A 76 -23.97 53.25 26.05
CA GLU A 76 -25.43 53.21 26.05
C GLU A 76 -25.96 52.38 24.88
N CYS A 77 -26.95 51.54 25.18
CA CYS A 77 -27.67 50.73 24.21
C CYS A 77 -29.16 51.08 24.20
N ARG A 78 -29.81 50.86 23.05
CA ARG A 78 -31.28 50.90 22.89
C ARG A 78 -31.84 49.50 22.74
N VAL A 79 -33.07 49.29 23.24
CA VAL A 79 -33.80 48.03 23.10
C VAL A 79 -34.47 47.97 21.72
N VAL A 80 -34.01 47.07 20.86
CA VAL A 80 -34.50 46.94 19.48
C VAL A 80 -35.32 45.67 19.24
N ALA A 81 -35.09 44.61 20.02
CA ALA A 81 -35.90 43.40 20.02
C ALA A 81 -36.35 43.04 21.44
N TRP A 82 -37.55 42.47 21.56
CA TRP A 82 -38.18 42.16 22.85
C TRP A 82 -39.14 40.97 22.72
N ASP A 83 -38.80 39.87 23.37
CA ASP A 83 -39.68 38.73 23.67
C ASP A 83 -39.75 38.61 25.20
N PRO A 84 -40.92 38.88 25.81
CA PRO A 84 -41.01 39.10 27.24
C PRO A 84 -40.64 37.85 28.07
N PRO A 85 -40.34 38.03 29.37
CA PRO A 85 -40.19 36.89 30.29
C PRO A 85 -41.47 36.03 30.33
N PRO A 86 -41.41 34.73 30.63
CA PRO A 86 -42.62 33.90 30.69
C PRO A 86 -43.65 34.41 31.71
N GLY A 87 -44.88 34.66 31.25
CA GLY A 87 -46.01 35.06 32.09
C GLY A 87 -46.67 33.89 32.85
N PRO A 88 -47.77 34.13 33.60
CA PRO A 88 -48.50 33.10 34.34
C PRO A 88 -49.01 31.92 33.48
N HIS A 89 -49.21 32.16 32.18
CA HIS A 89 -49.65 31.18 31.18
C HIS A 89 -48.50 30.60 30.35
N GLY A 90 -47.24 30.95 30.65
CA GLY A 90 -46.06 30.40 29.99
C GLY A 90 -45.70 30.98 28.62
N SER A 91 -46.37 32.04 28.15
CA SER A 91 -46.01 32.73 26.91
C SER A 91 -44.86 33.71 27.14
N GLY A 92 -43.80 33.62 26.35
CA GLY A 92 -42.63 34.53 26.36
C GLY A 92 -41.29 33.78 26.52
N ARG A 93 -40.30 34.11 25.69
CA ARG A 93 -38.98 33.44 25.64
C ARG A 93 -37.91 34.11 26.51
N ASP A 94 -38.19 35.26 27.10
CA ASP A 94 -37.25 36.04 27.92
C ASP A 94 -35.99 36.50 27.18
N VAL A 95 -36.15 37.07 25.98
CA VAL A 95 -35.04 37.50 25.11
C VAL A 95 -35.15 39.00 24.82
N ALA A 96 -34.04 39.72 24.96
CA ALA A 96 -33.94 41.12 24.57
C ALA A 96 -32.71 41.38 23.68
N GLY A 97 -32.96 42.14 22.61
CA GLY A 97 -31.95 42.60 21.68
C GLY A 97 -31.60 44.06 21.91
N LEU A 98 -30.31 44.35 22.01
CA LEU A 98 -29.76 45.67 22.28
C LEU A 98 -28.86 46.13 21.11
N VAL A 99 -28.88 47.42 20.81
CA VAL A 99 -27.98 48.06 19.82
C VAL A 99 -27.23 49.21 20.47
N LEU A 100 -25.91 49.23 20.30
CA LEU A 100 -25.05 50.32 20.75
C LEU A 100 -25.45 51.65 20.09
N ALA A 101 -25.43 52.73 20.87
CA ALA A 101 -25.81 54.06 20.39
C ALA A 101 -24.73 54.75 19.52
N GLY A 102 -23.49 54.25 19.50
CA GLY A 102 -22.38 54.73 18.66
C GLY A 102 -22.00 53.74 17.54
N ASP A 103 -21.10 54.14 16.65
CA ASP A 103 -20.87 53.45 15.38
C ASP A 103 -19.91 52.23 15.44
N THR A 104 -19.13 52.07 16.51
CA THR A 104 -18.14 50.97 16.61
C THR A 104 -18.04 50.35 18.00
N LEU A 105 -17.75 49.04 18.03
CA LEU A 105 -17.32 48.31 19.22
C LEU A 105 -15.96 48.84 19.72
N PRO A 106 -15.64 48.73 21.03
CA PRO A 106 -14.30 49.00 21.53
C PRO A 106 -13.23 48.21 20.77
N ALA A 107 -12.01 48.75 20.66
CA ALA A 107 -10.88 47.98 20.17
C ALA A 107 -10.74 46.70 21.03
N GLU A 108 -10.47 45.56 20.40
CA GLU A 108 -10.40 44.21 21.01
C GLU A 108 -11.74 43.55 21.38
N ALA A 109 -12.88 44.26 21.27
CA ALA A 109 -14.20 43.64 21.37
C ALA A 109 -14.58 42.91 20.06
N GLY A 110 -15.15 41.71 20.18
CA GLY A 110 -15.53 40.86 19.05
C GLY A 110 -16.99 40.40 19.13
N SER A 111 -17.49 39.82 18.03
CA SER A 111 -18.79 39.13 18.04
C SER A 111 -18.62 37.68 18.50
N ALA A 112 -19.57 37.21 19.31
CA ALA A 112 -19.67 35.79 19.63
C ALA A 112 -19.98 34.98 18.37
N ARG A 113 -19.38 33.78 18.31
CA ARG A 113 -19.77 32.76 17.33
C ARG A 113 -21.00 32.03 17.85
N LEU A 114 -22.06 32.00 17.06
CA LEU A 114 -23.35 31.44 17.46
C LEU A 114 -23.56 30.11 16.74
N VAL A 115 -23.82 29.03 17.48
CA VAL A 115 -24.14 27.73 16.89
C VAL A 115 -25.51 27.25 17.34
N ASP A 116 -26.26 26.70 16.39
CA ASP A 116 -27.51 26.02 16.66
C ASP A 116 -27.26 24.63 17.24
N ALA A 117 -27.60 24.48 18.50
CA ALA A 117 -27.57 23.22 19.23
C ALA A 117 -28.80 22.31 18.94
N GLY A 118 -29.72 22.73 18.07
CA GLY A 118 -31.07 22.17 17.84
C GLY A 118 -31.20 20.68 17.51
N GLY A 119 -30.08 19.96 17.33
CA GLY A 119 -30.03 18.50 17.30
C GLY A 119 -28.81 17.88 18.02
N GLY A 120 -27.95 18.67 18.66
CA GLY A 120 -26.65 18.22 19.13
C GLY A 120 -25.98 19.23 20.05
N PRO A 121 -26.10 19.02 21.35
CA PRO A 121 -24.87 18.70 22.06
C PRO A 121 -25.07 17.39 22.81
N VAL A 122 -24.09 16.50 22.68
CA VAL A 122 -24.08 15.21 23.37
C VAL A 122 -24.28 15.47 24.86
N SER A 123 -25.29 14.84 25.46
CA SER A 123 -25.45 14.83 26.92
C SER A 123 -24.11 14.46 27.56
N GLY A 124 -23.60 15.30 28.46
CA GLY A 124 -22.24 15.20 29.00
C GLY A 124 -21.26 16.27 28.51
N THR A 125 -21.64 17.13 27.55
CA THR A 125 -20.78 18.23 27.06
C THR A 125 -20.45 19.20 28.18
N SER A 126 -19.15 19.45 28.41
CA SER A 126 -18.69 20.46 29.37
C SER A 126 -18.84 21.84 28.76
N VAL A 127 -19.57 22.73 29.43
CA VAL A 127 -19.80 24.11 29.01
C VAL A 127 -19.32 25.07 30.08
N SER A 128 -18.97 26.29 29.69
CA SER A 128 -18.58 27.36 30.59
C SER A 128 -19.61 28.48 30.54
N VAL A 129 -19.94 29.02 31.71
CA VAL A 129 -20.87 30.15 31.85
C VAL A 129 -20.19 31.24 32.67
N PHE A 130 -20.30 32.48 32.22
CA PHE A 130 -19.72 33.62 32.91
C PHE A 130 -20.75 34.28 33.85
N GLY A 131 -20.32 34.69 35.03
CA GLY A 131 -21.16 35.52 35.90
C GLY A 131 -20.42 36.08 37.11
N PHE A 132 -21.18 36.70 38.01
CA PHE A 132 -20.64 37.36 39.20
C PHE A 132 -20.86 36.48 40.44
N ALA A 133 -19.80 35.82 40.90
CA ALA A 133 -19.89 34.84 41.97
C ALA A 133 -20.15 35.47 43.35
N GLY A 134 -21.28 35.13 44.00
CA GLY A 134 -21.56 35.42 45.41
C GLY A 134 -22.29 36.74 45.66
N THR A 135 -22.91 36.85 46.84
CA THR A 135 -23.48 38.11 47.35
C THR A 135 -22.89 38.38 48.73
N PRO A 136 -22.06 39.43 48.90
CA PRO A 136 -21.55 40.32 47.85
C PRO A 136 -20.61 39.57 46.86
N PRO A 137 -20.41 40.10 45.64
CA PRO A 137 -19.58 39.47 44.62
C PRO A 137 -18.14 39.27 45.13
N ARG A 138 -17.64 38.04 45.07
CA ARG A 138 -16.28 37.65 45.52
C ARG A 138 -15.18 38.17 44.58
N LYS A 139 -15.52 38.54 43.34
CA LYS A 139 -14.63 39.14 42.33
C LYS A 139 -15.36 40.28 41.61
N SER A 140 -14.77 41.47 41.54
CA SER A 140 -15.33 42.66 40.85
C SER A 140 -15.48 42.48 39.34
N ASN A 141 -14.65 41.63 38.73
CA ASN A 141 -14.59 41.42 37.29
C ASN A 141 -15.33 40.15 36.81
N GLY A 142 -16.03 39.42 37.69
CA GLY A 142 -16.72 38.17 37.34
C GLY A 142 -15.84 36.93 37.34
N ALA A 143 -16.42 35.77 37.04
CA ALA A 143 -15.76 34.47 36.98
C ALA A 143 -16.49 33.51 36.04
N TRP A 144 -15.72 32.65 35.38
CA TRP A 144 -16.24 31.50 34.64
C TRP A 144 -16.53 30.33 35.58
N SER A 145 -17.68 29.70 35.39
CA SER A 145 -18.09 28.44 36.03
C SER A 145 -18.27 27.35 34.98
N THR A 146 -17.69 26.18 35.22
CA THR A 146 -17.85 25.01 34.35
C THR A 146 -19.06 24.18 34.77
N CYS A 147 -19.91 23.84 33.81
CA CYS A 147 -21.14 23.06 33.96
C CYS A 147 -21.15 21.91 32.95
N VAL A 148 -22.06 20.96 33.10
CA VAL A 148 -22.27 19.86 32.15
C VAL A 148 -23.67 19.95 31.58
N LEU A 149 -23.78 19.90 30.26
CA LEU A 149 -25.07 19.85 29.58
C LEU A 149 -25.69 18.46 29.72
N ARG A 150 -26.90 18.36 30.25
CA ARG A 150 -27.65 17.09 30.37
C ARG A 150 -28.52 16.80 29.14
N GLY A 151 -28.85 17.82 28.34
CA GLY A 151 -29.65 17.73 27.12
C GLY A 151 -30.80 18.74 27.12
N ALA A 152 -31.66 18.66 26.10
CA ALA A 152 -32.88 19.45 26.03
C ALA A 152 -33.97 18.84 26.94
N VAL A 153 -34.68 19.70 27.67
CA VAL A 153 -35.84 19.36 28.51
C VAL A 153 -37.11 20.04 27.97
N GLY A 154 -38.26 19.84 28.63
CA GLY A 154 -39.54 20.41 28.20
C GLY A 154 -39.47 21.90 27.83
N ALA A 155 -40.18 22.30 26.78
CA ALA A 155 -40.11 23.62 26.14
C ALA A 155 -38.77 23.95 25.45
N GLY A 156 -37.91 22.96 25.21
CA GLY A 156 -36.68 23.10 24.42
C GLY A 156 -35.47 23.61 25.20
N LEU A 157 -35.60 23.87 26.51
CA LEU A 157 -34.52 24.42 27.34
C LEU A 157 -33.36 23.44 27.52
N LEU A 158 -32.13 23.96 27.63
CA LEU A 158 -30.92 23.19 27.88
C LEU A 158 -30.68 23.06 29.39
N GLN A 159 -30.72 21.83 29.94
CA GLN A 159 -30.43 21.60 31.37
C GLN A 159 -28.93 21.54 31.65
N LEU A 160 -28.48 22.25 32.68
CA LEU A 160 -27.09 22.33 33.12
C LEU A 160 -26.92 21.76 34.53
N ASP A 161 -25.93 20.88 34.69
CA ASP A 161 -25.58 20.23 35.95
C ASP A 161 -24.20 20.70 36.44
N ALA A 162 -24.08 20.92 37.75
CA ALA A 162 -22.87 21.40 38.41
C ALA A 162 -22.07 20.22 38.98
N ARG A 163 -20.84 19.98 38.51
CA ARG A 163 -19.98 18.90 39.06
C ARG A 163 -19.60 19.07 40.54
N THR A 164 -19.82 20.25 41.12
CA THR A 164 -19.53 20.54 42.54
C THR A 164 -20.68 21.36 43.13
N GLU A 165 -21.03 21.11 44.39
CA GLU A 165 -22.08 21.85 45.15
C GLU A 165 -21.83 23.37 45.18
N SER A 166 -20.63 23.83 44.83
CA SER A 166 -20.24 25.24 44.80
C SER A 166 -20.29 25.93 43.42
N ALA A 167 -20.41 25.22 42.31
CA ALA A 167 -20.14 25.77 40.97
C ALA A 167 -21.27 26.64 40.37
N LEU A 168 -22.53 26.39 40.75
CA LEU A 168 -23.70 27.13 40.29
C LEU A 168 -24.55 27.56 41.48
N ARG A 169 -24.12 28.60 42.21
CA ARG A 169 -25.08 29.48 42.89
C ARG A 169 -25.54 30.47 41.83
N ALA A 170 -26.46 30.05 40.96
CA ALA A 170 -27.04 30.89 39.92
C ALA A 170 -27.80 32.06 40.57
N GLN A 171 -27.06 33.11 40.92
CA GLN A 171 -27.58 34.36 41.44
C GLN A 171 -27.99 35.24 40.27
N PRO A 172 -28.88 36.24 40.45
CA PRO A 172 -29.38 37.09 39.37
C PRO A 172 -28.30 37.68 38.43
N GLY A 173 -27.07 37.84 38.89
CA GLY A 173 -25.93 38.30 38.08
C GLY A 173 -25.40 37.32 37.02
N TYR A 174 -25.95 36.10 36.89
CA TYR A 174 -25.61 35.16 35.81
C TYR A 174 -26.62 35.19 34.65
N SER A 175 -27.79 35.81 34.83
CA SER A 175 -28.82 35.85 33.79
C SER A 175 -28.34 36.63 32.56
N GLY A 176 -28.68 36.13 31.37
CA GLY A 176 -28.26 36.67 30.09
C GLY A 176 -26.82 36.30 29.70
N ALA A 177 -26.13 35.49 30.51
CA ALA A 177 -24.79 35.01 30.19
C ALA A 177 -24.81 34.03 29.01
N PRO A 178 -23.81 34.09 28.12
CA PRO A 178 -23.64 33.06 27.09
C PRO A 178 -23.28 31.73 27.74
N VAL A 179 -23.88 30.66 27.27
CA VAL A 179 -23.45 29.28 27.53
C VAL A 179 -22.48 28.88 26.45
N VAL A 180 -21.21 28.75 26.81
CA VAL A 180 -20.11 28.58 25.88
C VAL A 180 -19.63 27.13 25.90
N ALA A 181 -19.55 26.51 24.73
CA ALA A 181 -18.72 25.34 24.52
C ALA A 181 -17.43 25.78 23.81
N THR A 182 -16.29 25.31 24.31
CA THR A 182 -15.04 25.48 23.59
C THR A 182 -14.89 24.31 22.63
N ASP A 183 -14.80 24.61 21.35
CA ASP A 183 -14.51 23.65 20.30
C ASP A 183 -13.18 24.00 19.61
N ARG A 184 -12.80 23.22 18.59
CA ARG A 184 -11.54 23.40 17.85
C ARG A 184 -11.39 24.74 17.13
N TRP A 185 -12.48 25.48 16.97
CA TRP A 185 -12.51 26.79 16.35
C TRP A 185 -12.74 27.93 17.36
N GLY A 186 -12.66 27.63 18.66
CA GLY A 186 -12.73 28.60 19.74
C GLY A 186 -14.00 28.51 20.58
N ASP A 187 -14.32 29.63 21.23
CA ASP A 187 -15.47 29.74 22.13
C ASP A 187 -16.76 29.97 21.33
N THR A 188 -17.64 28.99 21.37
CA THR A 188 -18.91 28.96 20.64
C THR A 188 -20.08 29.06 21.62
N VAL A 189 -21.02 29.96 21.35
CA VAL A 189 -22.22 30.14 22.17
C VAL A 189 -23.31 29.18 21.69
N LEU A 190 -23.78 28.30 22.59
CA LEU A 190 -24.84 27.31 22.34
C LEU A 190 -26.22 27.76 22.86
N GLY A 191 -26.22 28.66 23.84
CA GLY A 191 -27.43 29.18 24.46
C GLY A 191 -27.18 30.39 25.33
N MET A 192 -28.24 30.90 25.93
CA MET A 192 -28.24 32.03 26.87
C MET A 192 -28.85 31.58 28.21
N LEU A 193 -28.13 31.77 29.31
CA LEU A 193 -28.61 31.37 30.63
C LEU A 193 -29.81 32.23 31.06
N ALA A 194 -30.92 31.58 31.40
CA ALA A 194 -32.09 32.21 32.01
C ALA A 194 -32.41 31.46 33.31
N ILE A 195 -32.13 32.09 34.46
CA ILE A 195 -32.20 31.41 35.76
C ILE A 195 -33.67 31.11 36.10
N ALA A 196 -34.03 29.83 36.12
CA ALA A 196 -35.34 29.34 36.53
C ALA A 196 -35.35 29.11 38.05
N GLY A 197 -35.82 30.10 38.81
CA GLY A 197 -36.12 29.91 40.22
C GLY A 197 -37.19 30.89 40.70
N LYS A 198 -38.36 30.38 41.10
CA LYS A 198 -39.43 31.18 41.71
C LYS A 198 -39.06 31.74 43.08
N ASP A 199 -38.13 31.14 43.84
CA ASP A 199 -37.80 31.56 45.22
C ASP A 199 -36.35 31.25 45.65
N GLY A 200 -35.38 31.22 44.71
CA GLY A 200 -33.95 31.07 45.05
C GLY A 200 -33.52 29.69 45.61
N ALA A 201 -34.37 28.66 45.49
CA ALA A 201 -34.14 27.32 46.03
C ALA A 201 -34.04 26.18 44.99
N ALA A 202 -33.92 26.47 43.68
CA ALA A 202 -33.82 25.44 42.65
C ALA A 202 -32.35 25.05 42.39
N GLN A 203 -32.04 23.77 42.50
CA GLN A 203 -30.71 23.19 42.22
C GLN A 203 -30.43 23.00 40.72
N ASP A 204 -31.40 23.30 39.83
CA ASP A 204 -31.31 23.09 38.39
C ASP A 204 -31.13 24.41 37.62
N ALA A 205 -30.05 24.53 36.83
CA ALA A 205 -29.80 25.68 35.95
C ALA A 205 -30.23 25.35 34.52
N TYR A 206 -30.85 26.31 33.83
CA TYR A 206 -31.33 26.15 32.46
C TYR A 206 -30.87 27.28 31.54
N ALA A 207 -30.69 26.96 30.27
CA ALA A 207 -30.38 27.92 29.23
C ALA A 207 -31.37 27.87 28.08
N ILE A 208 -31.69 29.04 27.54
CA ILE A 208 -32.48 29.22 26.32
C ILE A 208 -31.56 28.86 25.13
N PRO A 209 -31.91 27.88 24.29
CA PRO A 209 -31.12 27.55 23.11
C PRO A 209 -30.99 28.74 22.17
N LEU A 210 -29.87 28.86 21.46
CA LEU A 210 -29.72 29.97 20.50
C LEU A 210 -30.73 29.92 19.35
N ALA A 211 -31.28 28.77 18.99
CA ALA A 211 -32.40 28.70 18.04
C ALA A 211 -33.61 29.52 18.51
N GLU A 212 -33.97 29.44 19.79
CA GLU A 212 -35.08 30.20 20.37
C GLU A 212 -34.74 31.69 20.51
N VAL A 213 -33.48 32.01 20.84
CA VAL A 213 -32.99 33.40 20.84
C VAL A 213 -33.04 34.00 19.43
N ALA A 214 -32.65 33.24 18.41
CA ALA A 214 -32.70 33.67 17.02
C ALA A 214 -34.13 33.80 16.52
N ALA A 215 -35.05 32.92 16.94
CA ALA A 215 -36.48 33.02 16.63
C ALA A 215 -37.12 34.29 17.22
N ALA A 216 -36.63 34.79 18.36
CA ALA A 216 -37.06 36.05 18.95
C ALA A 216 -36.49 37.30 18.24
N TRP A 217 -35.40 37.17 17.49
CA TRP A 217 -34.77 38.27 16.73
C TRP A 217 -34.21 37.83 15.36
N PRO A 218 -35.06 37.39 14.43
CA PRO A 218 -34.64 36.72 13.20
C PRO A 218 -33.83 37.63 12.26
N ASP A 219 -34.12 38.93 12.22
CA ASP A 219 -33.46 39.88 11.31
C ASP A 219 -31.96 40.03 11.56
N VAL A 220 -31.49 39.82 12.80
CA VAL A 220 -30.08 39.97 13.18
C VAL A 220 -29.40 38.64 13.44
N LEU A 221 -30.11 37.70 14.06
CA LEU A 221 -29.52 36.44 14.51
C LEU A 221 -29.75 35.29 13.51
N GLY A 222 -30.79 35.36 12.67
CA GLY A 222 -31.17 34.24 11.81
C GLY A 222 -30.07 33.81 10.83
N ARG A 223 -29.36 34.76 10.23
CA ARG A 223 -28.25 34.49 9.29
C ARG A 223 -26.88 34.31 9.96
N THR A 224 -26.76 34.74 11.22
CA THR A 224 -25.51 34.69 12.00
C THR A 224 -25.38 33.36 12.78
N LEU A 225 -26.51 32.68 13.01
CA LEU A 225 -26.55 31.37 13.65
C LEU A 225 -26.05 30.29 12.69
N LEU A 226 -24.89 29.72 13.01
CA LEU A 226 -24.29 28.62 12.28
C LEU A 226 -25.01 27.31 12.64
N PRO A 227 -25.50 26.54 11.66
CA PRO A 227 -26.03 25.21 11.92
C PRO A 227 -24.91 24.25 12.37
N SER A 228 -25.30 23.16 13.03
CA SER A 228 -24.40 22.06 13.36
C SER A 228 -23.71 21.54 12.09
N CYS A 229 -22.41 21.26 12.17
CA CYS A 229 -21.65 20.75 11.04
C CYS A 229 -22.07 19.29 10.74
N PRO A 230 -22.54 18.98 9.51
CA PRO A 230 -22.93 17.62 9.15
C PRO A 230 -21.71 16.73 8.84
N TYR A 231 -20.55 17.31 8.54
CA TYR A 231 -19.32 16.58 8.21
C TYR A 231 -18.55 16.19 9.47
N ARG A 232 -17.82 15.07 9.42
CA ARG A 232 -17.18 14.42 10.59
C ARG A 232 -15.65 14.52 10.60
N GLY A 233 -15.08 15.24 9.64
CA GLY A 233 -13.64 15.36 9.49
C GLY A 233 -12.96 14.01 9.25
N LEU A 234 -12.03 13.65 10.12
CA LEU A 234 -11.33 12.35 10.06
C LEU A 234 -12.05 11.22 10.85
N GLU A 235 -13.24 11.49 11.40
CA GLU A 235 -14.01 10.50 12.15
C GLU A 235 -14.89 9.64 11.24
N THR A 236 -15.26 8.46 11.76
CA THR A 236 -16.23 7.58 11.10
C THR A 236 -17.64 8.08 11.35
N PHE A 237 -18.51 8.05 10.32
CA PHE A 237 -19.92 8.35 10.50
C PHE A 237 -20.60 7.33 11.42
N THR A 238 -21.51 7.81 12.25
CA THR A 238 -22.21 7.03 13.27
C THR A 238 -23.60 6.60 12.82
N ALA A 239 -24.22 5.70 13.59
CA ALA A 239 -25.60 5.28 13.35
C ALA A 239 -26.62 6.44 13.43
N GLU A 240 -26.33 7.47 14.23
CA GLU A 240 -27.16 8.68 14.31
C GLU A 240 -27.07 9.50 13.04
N ASP A 241 -25.87 9.65 12.47
CA ASP A 241 -25.66 10.35 11.20
C ASP A 241 -26.44 9.68 10.07
N GLY A 242 -26.41 8.35 10.00
CA GLY A 242 -27.22 7.57 9.06
C GLY A 242 -28.73 7.80 9.22
N ARG A 243 -29.24 7.87 10.45
CA ARG A 243 -30.66 8.16 10.73
C ARG A 243 -31.07 9.59 10.37
N SER A 244 -30.14 10.53 10.50
CA SER A 244 -30.37 11.95 10.16
C SER A 244 -30.34 12.24 8.65
N GLY A 245 -29.95 11.26 7.82
CA GLY A 245 -29.84 11.43 6.36
C GLY A 245 -28.56 12.13 5.91
N VAL A 246 -27.58 12.30 6.80
CA VAL A 246 -26.30 12.95 6.52
C VAL A 246 -25.34 12.03 5.75
N PHE A 247 -25.41 10.71 5.97
CA PHE A 247 -24.57 9.74 5.26
C PHE A 247 -25.23 9.32 3.93
N VAL A 248 -24.72 9.83 2.80
CA VAL A 248 -25.30 9.66 1.45
C VAL A 248 -24.28 9.11 0.43
N GLY A 249 -24.74 8.75 -0.77
CA GLY A 249 -23.88 8.36 -1.90
C GLY A 249 -23.42 6.90 -1.91
N ARG A 250 -23.84 6.10 -0.92
CA ARG A 250 -23.51 4.68 -0.77
C ARG A 250 -24.75 3.77 -0.71
N GLU A 251 -25.90 4.27 -1.17
CA GLU A 251 -27.19 3.59 -0.98
C GLU A 251 -27.21 2.19 -1.63
N ALA A 252 -26.57 2.03 -2.79
CA ALA A 252 -26.48 0.75 -3.48
C ALA A 252 -25.62 -0.29 -2.73
N GLU A 253 -24.49 0.14 -2.15
CA GLU A 253 -23.61 -0.69 -1.34
C GLU A 253 -24.27 -1.06 -0.01
N ILE A 254 -24.99 -0.13 0.63
CA ILE A 254 -25.78 -0.42 1.85
C ILE A 254 -26.81 -1.51 1.55
N ALA A 255 -27.55 -1.39 0.44
CA ALA A 255 -28.55 -2.37 0.04
C ALA A 255 -27.94 -3.76 -0.21
N ARG A 256 -26.80 -3.81 -0.93
CA ARG A 256 -26.06 -5.06 -1.16
C ARG A 256 -25.54 -5.67 0.13
N LEU A 257 -24.91 -4.88 0.99
CA LEU A 257 -24.39 -5.33 2.28
C LEU A 257 -25.52 -5.88 3.17
N LYS A 258 -26.67 -5.20 3.22
CA LYS A 258 -27.85 -5.68 3.94
C LYS A 258 -28.28 -7.07 3.45
N ASN A 259 -28.36 -7.26 2.13
CA ASN A 259 -28.78 -8.54 1.56
C ASN A 259 -27.77 -9.65 1.86
N MET A 260 -26.48 -9.37 1.74
CA MET A 260 -25.41 -10.31 2.07
C MET A 260 -25.45 -10.71 3.55
N VAL A 261 -25.57 -9.75 4.47
CA VAL A 261 -25.63 -10.02 5.91
C VAL A 261 -26.86 -10.84 6.28
N LYS A 262 -27.99 -10.68 5.58
CA LYS A 262 -29.15 -11.54 5.79
C LYS A 262 -28.89 -12.98 5.31
N ALA A 263 -28.24 -13.13 4.17
CA ALA A 263 -28.01 -14.42 3.51
C ALA A 263 -26.84 -15.23 4.09
N GLN A 264 -25.80 -14.55 4.61
CA GLN A 264 -24.52 -15.16 4.94
C GLN A 264 -24.18 -14.93 6.43
N PRO A 265 -23.57 -15.90 7.12
CA PRO A 265 -23.19 -15.75 8.52
C PRO A 265 -22.08 -14.70 8.69
N LEU A 266 -21.15 -14.63 7.75
CA LEU A 266 -20.04 -13.69 7.73
C LEU A 266 -20.08 -12.89 6.43
N VAL A 267 -19.83 -11.58 6.51
CA VAL A 267 -19.52 -10.73 5.35
C VAL A 267 -18.26 -9.92 5.62
N LEU A 268 -17.32 -9.96 4.68
CA LEU A 268 -16.09 -9.18 4.71
C LEU A 268 -16.23 -7.98 3.78
N VAL A 269 -16.19 -6.77 4.32
CA VAL A 269 -16.23 -5.51 3.55
C VAL A 269 -14.79 -5.10 3.25
N THR A 270 -14.39 -5.28 2.00
CA THR A 270 -13.01 -5.08 1.50
C THR A 270 -12.91 -3.81 0.67
N GLY A 271 -11.74 -3.18 0.67
CA GLY A 271 -11.49 -2.01 -0.19
C GLY A 271 -10.27 -1.20 0.25
N PRO A 272 -9.78 -0.26 -0.57
CA PRO A 272 -8.62 0.56 -0.26
C PRO A 272 -8.77 1.36 1.06
N SER A 273 -7.66 1.86 1.61
CA SER A 273 -7.68 2.80 2.74
C SER A 273 -8.52 4.03 2.39
N GLY A 274 -9.29 4.55 3.36
CA GLY A 274 -10.08 5.79 3.18
C GLY A 274 -11.34 5.71 2.30
N VAL A 275 -11.77 4.57 1.76
CA VAL A 275 -13.01 4.52 0.92
C VAL A 275 -14.33 4.56 1.70
N GLY A 276 -14.29 4.64 3.03
CA GLY A 276 -15.47 4.72 3.89
C GLY A 276 -16.05 3.38 4.36
N LYS A 277 -15.24 2.30 4.44
CA LYS A 277 -15.69 0.97 4.89
C LYS A 277 -16.36 1.00 6.27
N SER A 278 -15.69 1.59 7.27
CA SER A 278 -16.21 1.70 8.63
C SER A 278 -17.50 2.52 8.68
N SER A 279 -17.58 3.62 7.93
CA SER A 279 -18.77 4.48 7.83
C SER A 279 -19.94 3.74 7.17
N LEU A 280 -19.68 2.92 6.14
CA LEU A 280 -20.70 2.10 5.51
C LEU A 280 -21.35 1.13 6.51
N VAL A 281 -20.55 0.52 7.38
CA VAL A 281 -21.08 -0.42 8.39
C VAL A 281 -21.76 0.34 9.54
N ALA A 282 -21.11 1.38 10.07
CA ALA A 282 -21.57 2.10 11.26
C ALA A 282 -22.77 3.02 11.01
N ALA A 283 -22.79 3.75 9.90
CA ALA A 283 -23.86 4.68 9.52
C ALA A 283 -24.86 4.06 8.53
N GLY A 284 -24.40 3.20 7.63
CA GLY A 284 -25.26 2.56 6.63
C GLY A 284 -25.97 1.30 7.15
N LEU A 285 -25.20 0.27 7.48
CA LEU A 285 -25.75 -1.05 7.82
C LEU A 285 -26.41 -1.08 9.21
N ARG A 286 -25.73 -0.54 10.23
CA ARG A 286 -26.15 -0.68 11.63
C ARG A 286 -27.56 -0.13 11.90
N PRO A 287 -27.94 1.10 11.50
CA PRO A 287 -29.29 1.61 11.75
C PRO A 287 -30.37 0.73 11.12
N VAL A 288 -30.10 0.20 9.92
CA VAL A 288 -31.03 -0.63 9.17
C VAL A 288 -31.25 -1.97 9.88
N LEU A 289 -30.19 -2.60 10.39
CA LEU A 289 -30.32 -3.86 11.12
C LEU A 289 -30.86 -3.68 12.54
N GLU A 290 -30.53 -2.59 13.23
CA GLU A 290 -31.17 -2.22 14.50
C GLU A 290 -32.70 -2.10 14.33
N SER A 291 -33.14 -1.47 13.23
CA SER A 291 -34.58 -1.39 12.89
C SER A 291 -35.22 -2.75 12.56
N ASP A 292 -34.43 -3.70 12.03
CA ASP A 292 -34.85 -5.08 11.77
C ASP A 292 -34.82 -5.98 13.05
N GLY A 293 -34.50 -5.40 14.21
CA GLY A 293 -34.48 -6.06 15.51
C GLY A 293 -33.14 -6.73 15.89
N TRP A 294 -32.04 -6.34 15.25
CA TRP A 294 -30.70 -6.80 15.61
C TRP A 294 -30.06 -5.90 16.68
N ARG A 295 -29.41 -6.53 17.65
CA ARG A 295 -28.45 -5.87 18.53
C ARG A 295 -27.09 -5.86 17.85
N VAL A 296 -26.56 -4.67 17.61
CA VAL A 296 -25.25 -4.48 16.97
C VAL A 296 -24.20 -4.11 18.02
N VAL A 297 -23.11 -4.86 18.06
CA VAL A 297 -21.92 -4.55 18.86
C VAL A 297 -20.68 -4.55 17.98
N SER A 298 -19.73 -3.67 18.27
CA SER A 298 -18.50 -3.53 17.49
C SER A 298 -17.28 -3.85 18.34
N PHE A 299 -16.25 -4.42 17.72
CA PHE A 299 -14.92 -4.59 18.31
C PHE A 299 -13.85 -4.20 17.29
N ARG A 300 -12.69 -3.78 17.79
CA ARG A 300 -11.45 -3.72 17.01
C ARG A 300 -10.48 -4.75 17.56
N PRO A 301 -9.87 -5.62 16.72
CA PRO A 301 -9.04 -6.70 17.22
C PRO A 301 -7.82 -6.24 18.02
N GLY A 302 -7.15 -5.14 17.64
CA GLY A 302 -5.98 -4.61 18.36
C GLY A 302 -4.91 -5.66 18.65
N THR A 303 -4.13 -5.49 19.72
CA THR A 303 -3.13 -6.48 20.15
C THR A 303 -3.74 -7.69 20.87
N SER A 304 -4.92 -7.55 21.47
CA SER A 304 -5.61 -8.58 22.27
C SER A 304 -7.00 -8.94 21.70
N PRO A 305 -7.09 -9.69 20.60
CA PRO A 305 -8.30 -9.81 19.80
C PRO A 305 -9.40 -10.63 20.46
N PHE A 306 -9.04 -11.62 21.28
CA PHE A 306 -10.01 -12.36 22.11
C PHE A 306 -10.67 -11.46 23.17
N GLU A 307 -9.91 -10.55 23.79
CA GLU A 307 -10.46 -9.63 24.79
C GLU A 307 -11.35 -8.57 24.15
N ALA A 308 -10.99 -8.10 22.95
CA ALA A 308 -11.82 -7.18 22.18
C ALA A 308 -13.20 -7.77 21.87
N VAL A 309 -13.23 -9.02 21.37
CA VAL A 309 -14.48 -9.75 21.11
C VAL A 309 -15.24 -10.01 22.42
N ALA A 310 -14.54 -10.39 23.50
CA ALA A 310 -15.15 -10.62 24.81
C ALA A 310 -15.86 -9.37 25.34
N ARG A 311 -15.23 -8.20 25.22
CA ARG A 311 -15.81 -6.91 25.63
C ARG A 311 -17.07 -6.59 24.83
N ALA A 312 -17.06 -6.79 23.52
CA ALA A 312 -18.24 -6.58 22.68
C ALA A 312 -19.40 -7.51 23.04
N LEU A 313 -19.11 -8.78 23.37
CA LEU A 313 -20.11 -9.74 23.80
C LEU A 313 -20.67 -9.44 25.20
N LEU A 314 -19.85 -8.96 26.13
CA LEU A 314 -20.31 -8.52 27.45
C LEU A 314 -21.24 -7.31 27.34
N GLU A 315 -20.92 -6.35 26.47
CA GLU A 315 -21.80 -5.20 26.18
C GLU A 315 -23.13 -5.64 25.53
N ALA A 316 -23.11 -6.69 24.69
CA ALA A 316 -24.33 -7.26 24.12
C ALA A 316 -25.22 -7.93 25.19
N GLU A 317 -24.59 -8.56 26.19
CA GLU A 317 -25.27 -9.26 27.28
C GLU A 317 -25.83 -8.28 28.33
N GLN A 318 -25.05 -7.27 28.73
CA GLN A 318 -25.42 -6.29 29.76
C GLN A 318 -24.99 -4.87 29.35
N PRO A 319 -25.83 -4.16 28.57
CA PRO A 319 -25.47 -2.85 28.04
C PRO A 319 -25.21 -1.81 29.13
N GLY A 320 -24.11 -1.07 29.00
CA GLY A 320 -23.75 0.01 29.92
C GLY A 320 -23.32 -0.44 31.33
N ALA A 321 -23.18 -1.74 31.56
CA ALA A 321 -22.64 -2.27 32.81
C ALA A 321 -21.12 -2.07 32.89
N ARG A 322 -20.59 -1.81 34.10
CA ARG A 322 -19.14 -1.84 34.31
C ARG A 322 -18.72 -3.27 34.60
N HIS A 323 -17.98 -3.86 33.67
CA HIS A 323 -17.45 -5.21 33.82
C HIS A 323 -16.12 -5.21 34.58
N SER A 324 -15.96 -6.19 35.46
CA SER A 324 -14.69 -6.48 36.12
C SER A 324 -13.66 -7.08 35.16
N LEU A 325 -12.38 -6.97 35.50
CA LEU A 325 -11.29 -7.57 34.70
C LEU A 325 -11.44 -9.11 34.65
N GLU A 326 -11.85 -9.71 35.76
CA GLU A 326 -12.08 -11.16 35.88
C GLU A 326 -13.21 -11.66 34.96
N GLU A 327 -14.28 -10.88 34.81
CA GLU A 327 -15.36 -11.18 33.86
C GLU A 327 -14.88 -11.16 32.41
N LEU A 328 -14.06 -10.16 32.07
CA LEU A 328 -13.46 -10.02 30.75
C LEU A 328 -12.52 -11.20 30.44
N GLU A 329 -11.62 -11.54 31.36
CA GLU A 329 -10.68 -12.66 31.22
C GLU A 329 -11.42 -13.99 31.06
N ARG A 330 -12.42 -14.25 31.90
CA ARG A 330 -13.25 -15.45 31.81
C ARG A 330 -13.95 -15.55 30.46
N ARG A 331 -14.52 -14.45 29.95
CA ARG A 331 -15.19 -14.42 28.64
C ARG A 331 -14.19 -14.64 27.50
N ALA A 332 -13.01 -14.02 27.56
CA ALA A 332 -11.94 -14.22 26.60
C ALA A 332 -11.46 -15.69 26.60
N GLN A 333 -11.37 -16.32 27.77
CA GLN A 333 -11.03 -17.73 27.89
C GLN A 333 -12.07 -18.66 27.26
N SER A 334 -13.36 -18.39 27.47
CA SER A 334 -14.44 -19.14 26.78
C SER A 334 -14.32 -19.03 25.26
N LEU A 335 -13.99 -17.86 24.71
CA LEU A 335 -13.78 -17.68 23.27
C LEU A 335 -12.59 -18.50 22.75
N ARG A 336 -11.49 -18.59 23.50
CA ARG A 336 -10.32 -19.42 23.13
C ARG A 336 -10.65 -20.92 23.13
N GLN A 337 -11.53 -21.36 24.02
CA GLN A 337 -11.88 -22.78 24.17
C GLN A 337 -13.01 -23.23 23.23
N GLU A 338 -14.06 -22.44 23.13
CA GLU A 338 -15.32 -22.81 22.46
C GLU A 338 -15.51 -22.12 21.09
N GLY A 339 -14.88 -20.96 20.86
CA GLY A 339 -15.08 -20.13 19.68
C GLY A 339 -16.21 -19.10 19.81
N LEU A 340 -16.29 -18.17 18.85
CA LEU A 340 -17.25 -17.07 18.84
C LEU A 340 -18.69 -17.56 18.71
N TRP A 341 -18.95 -18.43 17.74
CA TRP A 341 -20.32 -18.81 17.35
C TRP A 341 -21.12 -19.43 18.51
N PRO A 342 -20.62 -20.46 19.22
CA PRO A 342 -21.37 -21.05 20.34
C PRO A 342 -21.62 -20.05 21.48
N VAL A 343 -20.64 -19.18 21.77
CA VAL A 343 -20.75 -18.17 22.84
C VAL A 343 -21.78 -17.11 22.47
N ALA A 344 -21.71 -16.57 21.25
CA ALA A 344 -22.64 -15.57 20.75
C ALA A 344 -24.07 -16.12 20.65
N SER A 345 -24.25 -17.35 20.16
CA SER A 345 -25.56 -18.00 20.09
C SER A 345 -26.22 -18.15 21.47
N ARG A 346 -25.44 -18.51 22.51
CA ARG A 346 -25.96 -18.56 23.88
C ARG A 346 -26.42 -17.19 24.36
N ILE A 347 -25.64 -16.13 24.09
CA ILE A 347 -26.03 -14.77 24.45
C ILE A 347 -27.30 -14.35 23.70
N ALA A 348 -27.40 -14.64 22.40
CA ALA A 348 -28.58 -14.35 21.60
C ALA A 348 -29.84 -15.03 22.16
N VAL A 349 -29.72 -16.29 22.59
CA VAL A 349 -30.81 -17.04 23.23
C VAL A 349 -31.16 -16.46 24.60
N LEU A 350 -30.16 -16.13 25.42
CA LEU A 350 -30.36 -15.57 26.77
C LEU A 350 -31.01 -14.19 26.75
N THR A 351 -30.61 -13.32 25.81
CA THR A 351 -31.16 -11.97 25.67
C THR A 351 -32.44 -11.93 24.84
N GLY A 352 -32.73 -12.99 24.07
CA GLY A 352 -33.82 -13.02 23.11
C GLY A 352 -33.62 -12.09 21.91
N GLN A 353 -32.38 -11.66 21.65
CA GLN A 353 -32.04 -10.73 20.59
C GLN A 353 -31.12 -11.37 19.54
N ARG A 354 -31.32 -11.01 18.27
CA ARG A 354 -30.39 -11.35 17.19
C ARG A 354 -29.15 -10.48 17.31
N LEU A 355 -27.96 -11.05 17.17
CA LEU A 355 -26.67 -10.39 17.39
C LEU A 355 -25.93 -10.17 16.07
N LEU A 356 -25.50 -8.93 15.83
CA LEU A 356 -24.53 -8.59 14.80
C LEU A 356 -23.24 -8.13 15.47
N LEU A 357 -22.15 -8.83 15.21
CA LEU A 357 -20.82 -8.41 15.61
C LEU A 357 -20.13 -7.71 14.43
N VAL A 358 -19.61 -6.51 14.68
CA VAL A 358 -18.84 -5.73 13.70
C VAL A 358 -17.37 -5.72 14.10
N GLY A 359 -16.52 -6.42 13.36
CA GLY A 359 -15.07 -6.32 13.47
C GLY A 359 -14.54 -5.19 12.60
N ASP A 360 -14.30 -4.02 13.18
CA ASP A 360 -13.75 -2.89 12.43
C ASP A 360 -12.21 -2.99 12.35
N GLN A 361 -11.62 -2.59 11.22
CA GLN A 361 -10.17 -2.66 10.95
C GLN A 361 -9.59 -4.03 11.26
N PHE A 362 -10.19 -5.06 10.65
CA PHE A 362 -9.83 -6.44 10.88
C PHE A 362 -8.40 -6.78 10.42
N GLU A 363 -7.76 -5.90 9.65
CA GLU A 363 -6.33 -5.98 9.32
C GLU A 363 -5.42 -5.95 10.57
N GLU A 364 -5.86 -5.40 11.71
CA GLU A 364 -5.06 -5.36 12.95
C GLU A 364 -4.77 -6.76 13.53
N VAL A 365 -5.47 -7.80 13.07
CA VAL A 365 -5.16 -9.18 13.45
C VAL A 365 -3.79 -9.60 12.89
N PHE A 366 -3.35 -9.04 11.75
CA PHE A 366 -2.09 -9.35 11.06
C PHE A 366 -0.86 -8.59 11.59
N GLY A 367 -0.92 -7.98 12.79
CA GLY A 367 0.23 -7.29 13.41
C GLY A 367 1.42 -8.23 13.74
N ASP A 368 2.24 -7.88 14.72
CA ASP A 368 3.47 -8.64 15.08
C ASP A 368 3.21 -10.04 15.72
N ARG A 369 2.13 -10.73 15.34
CA ARG A 369 1.77 -12.07 15.82
C ARG A 369 2.49 -13.16 15.04
N THR A 370 2.70 -14.28 15.72
CA THR A 370 3.10 -15.53 15.06
C THR A 370 1.96 -16.07 14.18
N GLY A 371 2.29 -16.77 13.10
CA GLY A 371 1.27 -17.39 12.22
C GLY A 371 0.34 -18.35 12.95
N PHE A 372 0.80 -18.98 14.03
CA PHE A 372 0.00 -19.89 14.86
C PHE A 372 -1.08 -19.15 15.66
N ASP A 373 -0.74 -18.03 16.31
CA ASP A 373 -1.69 -17.25 17.11
C ASP A 373 -2.79 -16.62 16.26
N LEU A 374 -2.40 -16.12 15.08
CA LEU A 374 -3.31 -15.58 14.07
C LEU A 374 -4.30 -16.65 13.59
N LEU A 375 -3.80 -17.82 13.16
CA LEU A 375 -4.64 -18.92 12.70
C LEU A 375 -5.58 -19.42 13.80
N HIS A 376 -5.08 -19.53 15.03
CA HIS A 376 -5.91 -19.94 16.17
C HIS A 376 -7.06 -18.95 16.41
N PHE A 377 -6.81 -17.64 16.40
CA PHE A 377 -7.88 -16.65 16.53
C PHE A 377 -8.90 -16.73 15.38
N LEU A 378 -8.43 -16.77 14.13
CA LEU A 378 -9.31 -16.82 12.96
C LEU A 378 -10.17 -18.09 12.95
N HIS A 379 -9.61 -19.25 13.30
CA HIS A 379 -10.37 -20.49 13.43
C HIS A 379 -11.47 -20.42 14.49
N ARG A 380 -11.28 -19.63 15.56
CA ARG A 380 -12.28 -19.44 16.62
C ARG A 380 -13.35 -18.42 16.26
N VAL A 381 -13.05 -17.44 15.42
CA VAL A 381 -13.96 -16.34 15.09
C VAL A 381 -14.71 -16.57 13.78
N LEU A 382 -14.03 -17.06 12.74
CA LEU A 382 -14.65 -17.32 11.44
C LEU A 382 -15.58 -18.54 11.50
N PRO A 383 -16.75 -18.50 10.84
CA PRO A 383 -17.65 -19.64 10.81
C PRO A 383 -17.00 -20.82 10.08
N PRO A 384 -17.30 -22.06 10.47
CA PRO A 384 -16.90 -23.26 9.72
C PRO A 384 -17.41 -23.22 8.27
N ALA A 385 -16.66 -23.82 7.34
CA ALA A 385 -17.06 -23.90 5.93
C ALA A 385 -18.42 -24.61 5.73
N GLU A 386 -18.70 -25.66 6.51
CA GLU A 386 -19.85 -26.55 6.34
C GLU A 386 -20.98 -26.38 7.37
N SER A 387 -20.89 -25.38 8.27
CA SER A 387 -21.92 -25.22 9.31
C SER A 387 -23.23 -24.64 8.77
N THR A 388 -24.37 -25.19 9.21
CA THR A 388 -25.67 -24.53 9.03
C THR A 388 -25.64 -23.16 9.72
N PRO A 389 -25.89 -22.06 9.00
CA PRO A 389 -25.78 -20.73 9.58
C PRO A 389 -26.84 -20.54 10.67
N ASP A 390 -26.42 -20.27 11.90
CA ASP A 390 -27.30 -19.79 12.96
C ASP A 390 -27.97 -18.51 12.45
N THR A 391 -29.30 -18.45 12.40
CA THR A 391 -30.03 -17.28 11.88
C THR A 391 -29.98 -16.08 12.83
N ASN A 392 -29.53 -16.27 14.07
CA ASN A 392 -29.54 -15.24 15.10
C ASN A 392 -28.19 -14.55 15.33
N VAL A 393 -27.09 -15.05 14.73
CA VAL A 393 -25.76 -14.45 14.86
C VAL A 393 -25.21 -14.10 13.48
N ARG A 394 -24.66 -12.90 13.34
CA ARG A 394 -23.97 -12.42 12.12
C ARG A 394 -22.68 -11.73 12.48
N VAL A 395 -21.70 -11.82 11.59
CA VAL A 395 -20.42 -11.13 11.71
C VAL A 395 -20.18 -10.31 10.45
N VAL A 396 -19.79 -9.06 10.60
CA VAL A 396 -19.32 -8.20 9.52
C VAL A 396 -17.94 -7.69 9.89
N CYS A 397 -16.95 -7.91 9.03
CA CYS A 397 -15.61 -7.39 9.25
C CYS A 397 -15.25 -6.37 8.16
N THR A 398 -14.62 -5.26 8.51
CA THR A 398 -13.99 -4.36 7.52
C THR A 398 -12.53 -4.74 7.38
N LEU A 399 -12.03 -4.88 6.15
CA LEU A 399 -10.64 -5.25 5.86
C LEU A 399 -10.08 -4.36 4.75
N ARG A 400 -8.82 -3.93 4.87
CA ARG A 400 -8.14 -3.28 3.74
C ARG A 400 -7.78 -4.30 2.66
N ALA A 401 -7.92 -3.90 1.40
CA ALA A 401 -7.72 -4.79 0.25
C ALA A 401 -6.30 -5.37 0.13
N ASP A 402 -5.28 -4.67 0.66
CA ASP A 402 -3.89 -5.11 0.67
C ASP A 402 -3.60 -6.28 1.63
N PHE A 403 -4.46 -6.51 2.63
CA PHE A 403 -4.35 -7.64 3.56
C PHE A 403 -5.19 -8.86 3.12
N LEU A 404 -5.93 -8.74 2.02
CA LEU A 404 -6.76 -9.84 1.51
C LEU A 404 -5.91 -11.01 0.99
N PRO A 405 -4.79 -10.82 0.26
CA PRO A 405 -3.91 -11.92 -0.15
C PRO A 405 -3.37 -12.68 1.06
N ASP A 406 -2.82 -11.97 2.05
CA ASP A 406 -2.31 -12.57 3.29
C ASP A 406 -3.39 -13.41 4.01
N MET A 407 -4.65 -12.94 4.01
CA MET A 407 -5.76 -13.67 4.60
C MET A 407 -6.12 -14.94 3.81
N LEU A 408 -6.00 -14.91 2.49
CA LEU A 408 -6.33 -16.03 1.60
C LEU A 408 -5.25 -17.12 1.58
N GLU A 409 -3.99 -16.74 1.83
CA GLU A 409 -2.86 -17.68 1.95
C GLU A 409 -2.91 -18.50 3.25
N LEU A 410 -3.68 -18.07 4.25
CA LEU A 410 -3.81 -18.81 5.50
C LEU A 410 -4.59 -20.13 5.31
N PRO A 411 -4.10 -21.26 5.85
CA PRO A 411 -4.75 -22.56 5.74
C PRO A 411 -6.22 -22.51 6.18
N ASP A 412 -7.12 -23.06 5.36
CA ASP A 412 -8.56 -23.17 5.66
C ASP A 412 -9.30 -21.83 5.89
N VAL A 413 -8.67 -20.67 5.62
CA VAL A 413 -9.34 -19.36 5.70
C VAL A 413 -10.03 -19.01 4.39
N GLY A 414 -9.39 -19.27 3.24
CA GLY A 414 -9.93 -18.96 1.91
C GLY A 414 -11.35 -19.51 1.68
N GLY A 415 -11.56 -20.81 1.93
CA GLY A 415 -12.89 -21.44 1.79
C GLY A 415 -13.94 -20.90 2.77
N ARG A 416 -13.52 -20.36 3.93
CA ARG A 416 -14.44 -19.75 4.91
C ARG A 416 -14.87 -18.33 4.54
N ILE A 417 -14.15 -17.64 3.64
CA ILE A 417 -14.48 -16.28 3.20
C ILE A 417 -14.84 -16.18 1.71
N GLN A 418 -14.74 -17.27 0.96
CA GLN A 418 -15.17 -17.35 -0.44
C GLN A 418 -16.65 -16.95 -0.57
N ASP A 419 -16.96 -16.13 -1.59
CA ASP A 419 -18.29 -15.55 -1.87
C ASP A 419 -18.91 -14.68 -0.76
N ARG A 420 -18.16 -14.39 0.31
CA ARG A 420 -18.60 -13.58 1.47
C ARG A 420 -18.01 -12.17 1.46
N GLN A 421 -17.46 -11.73 0.34
CA GLN A 421 -16.72 -10.48 0.23
C GLN A 421 -17.54 -9.41 -0.51
N LEU A 422 -17.64 -8.22 0.08
CA LEU A 422 -18.18 -7.03 -0.55
C LEU A 422 -17.03 -6.04 -0.81
N ASN A 423 -16.60 -5.97 -2.07
CA ASN A 423 -15.58 -5.02 -2.51
C ASN A 423 -16.20 -3.61 -2.68
N ILE A 424 -15.61 -2.62 -2.01
CA ILE A 424 -15.98 -1.21 -2.06
C ILE A 424 -14.96 -0.44 -2.90
N SER A 425 -15.43 0.19 -3.97
CA SER A 425 -14.64 1.12 -4.79
C SER A 425 -14.73 2.57 -4.27
N PRO A 426 -13.78 3.44 -4.61
CA PRO A 426 -13.92 4.88 -4.42
C PRO A 426 -15.21 5.43 -5.06
N LEU A 427 -15.76 6.51 -4.49
CA LEU A 427 -16.92 7.20 -5.05
C LEU A 427 -16.52 7.94 -6.34
N ASP A 428 -17.42 7.98 -7.32
CA ASP A 428 -17.25 8.82 -8.50
C ASP A 428 -17.59 10.30 -8.21
N GLU A 429 -17.27 11.19 -9.14
CA GLU A 429 -17.49 12.64 -8.98
C GLU A 429 -18.95 13.02 -8.73
N SER A 430 -19.89 12.27 -9.33
CA SER A 430 -21.33 12.50 -9.15
C SER A 430 -21.77 12.17 -7.72
N ALA A 431 -21.36 11.01 -7.21
CA ALA A 431 -21.64 10.61 -5.84
C ALA A 431 -20.92 11.49 -4.82
N LEU A 432 -19.68 11.91 -5.09
CA LEU A 432 -18.95 12.86 -4.25
C LEU A 432 -19.66 14.23 -4.20
N THR A 433 -20.17 14.72 -5.33
CA THR A 433 -20.96 15.96 -5.36
C THR A 433 -22.21 15.86 -4.47
N ARG A 434 -22.90 14.71 -4.46
CA ARG A 434 -24.02 14.46 -3.53
C ARG A 434 -23.58 14.47 -2.07
N VAL A 435 -22.47 13.81 -1.74
CA VAL A 435 -21.87 13.80 -0.39
C VAL A 435 -21.53 15.22 0.08
N ILE A 436 -21.09 16.10 -0.83
CA ILE A 436 -20.84 17.51 -0.52
C ILE A 436 -22.16 18.25 -0.32
N VAL A 437 -23.12 18.13 -1.23
CA VAL A 437 -24.26 19.06 -1.30
C VAL A 437 -25.42 18.68 -0.38
N GLU A 438 -25.83 17.41 -0.35
CA GLU A 438 -27.07 16.99 0.34
C GLU A 438 -26.99 17.22 1.87
N PRO A 439 -25.89 16.89 2.57
CA PRO A 439 -25.81 17.14 4.01
C PRO A 439 -25.81 18.63 4.38
N ALA A 440 -25.16 19.46 3.55
CA ALA A 440 -25.20 20.92 3.74
C ALA A 440 -26.62 21.47 3.55
N GLN A 441 -27.35 20.99 2.53
CA GLN A 441 -28.72 21.41 2.26
C GLN A 441 -29.69 21.05 3.40
N LEU A 442 -29.52 19.87 4.03
CA LEU A 442 -30.29 19.50 5.22
C LEU A 442 -30.10 20.49 6.38
N SER A 443 -28.91 21.10 6.46
CA SER A 443 -28.55 22.13 7.44
C SER A 443 -28.90 23.55 6.98
N GLY A 444 -29.49 23.71 5.78
CA GLY A 444 -29.82 25.01 5.18
C GLY A 444 -28.61 25.82 4.71
N VAL A 445 -27.48 25.16 4.43
CA VAL A 445 -26.24 25.75 3.91
C VAL A 445 -26.10 25.41 2.42
N THR A 446 -25.59 26.36 1.65
CA THR A 446 -25.39 26.22 0.21
C THR A 446 -23.94 26.47 -0.18
N PHE A 447 -23.54 25.98 -1.35
CA PHE A 447 -22.24 26.28 -1.95
C PHE A 447 -22.42 27.25 -3.12
N SER A 448 -21.36 28.01 -3.43
CA SER A 448 -21.31 28.79 -4.66
C SER A 448 -21.44 27.86 -5.89
N PRO A 449 -22.15 28.27 -6.96
CA PRO A 449 -22.30 27.43 -8.16
C PRO A 449 -20.95 26.98 -8.72
N GLY A 450 -20.79 25.69 -9.02
CA GLY A 450 -19.54 25.11 -9.55
C GLY A 450 -18.49 24.73 -8.49
N LEU A 451 -18.64 25.18 -7.24
CA LEU A 451 -17.70 24.85 -6.16
C LEU A 451 -17.78 23.37 -5.74
N PRO A 452 -18.98 22.75 -5.55
CA PRO A 452 -19.06 21.33 -5.22
C PRO A 452 -18.42 20.42 -6.27
N GLU A 453 -18.60 20.72 -7.55
CA GLU A 453 -18.02 19.96 -8.65
C GLU A 453 -16.49 20.08 -8.68
N LEU A 454 -15.95 21.27 -8.40
CA LEU A 454 -14.51 21.47 -8.24
C LEU A 454 -13.94 20.63 -7.08
N ILE A 455 -14.58 20.72 -5.90
CA ILE A 455 -14.18 19.96 -4.71
C ILE A 455 -14.24 18.44 -4.99
N ALA A 456 -15.31 17.97 -5.64
CA ALA A 456 -15.48 16.57 -6.01
C ALA A 456 -14.41 16.10 -7.00
N ALA A 457 -14.08 16.91 -8.02
CA ALA A 457 -13.05 16.59 -9.01
C ALA A 457 -11.63 16.61 -8.43
N GLU A 458 -11.36 17.44 -7.42
CA GLU A 458 -10.09 17.39 -6.68
C GLU A 458 -10.02 16.14 -5.79
N ALA A 459 -11.11 15.78 -5.11
CA ALA A 459 -11.18 14.58 -4.29
C ALA A 459 -11.11 13.29 -5.13
N SER A 460 -11.73 13.22 -6.30
CA SER A 460 -11.81 12.00 -7.12
C SER A 460 -10.44 11.50 -7.62
N ARG A 461 -9.45 12.38 -7.74
CA ARG A 461 -8.12 12.10 -8.30
C ARG A 461 -7.20 11.31 -7.37
N ALA A 462 -7.52 11.20 -6.08
CA ALA A 462 -6.70 10.52 -5.08
C ALA A 462 -7.43 9.33 -4.46
N ALA A 463 -6.82 8.13 -4.48
CA ALA A 463 -7.37 6.97 -3.79
C ALA A 463 -7.42 7.22 -2.27
N GLY A 464 -8.60 7.03 -1.65
CA GLY A 464 -8.78 7.23 -0.20
C GLY A 464 -9.01 8.69 0.23
N SER A 465 -9.48 9.54 -0.68
CA SER A 465 -9.72 10.97 -0.47
C SER A 465 -10.97 11.33 0.32
N LEU A 466 -11.90 10.41 0.56
CA LEU A 466 -13.15 10.73 1.27
C LEU A 466 -12.91 11.33 2.67
N PRO A 467 -11.99 10.82 3.50
CA PRO A 467 -11.59 11.47 4.75
C PRO A 467 -10.99 12.86 4.57
N LEU A 468 -10.21 13.10 3.50
CA LEU A 468 -9.67 14.43 3.20
C LEU A 468 -10.77 15.39 2.77
N LEU A 469 -11.72 14.91 1.96
CA LEU A 469 -12.91 15.65 1.58
C LEU A 469 -13.72 16.03 2.83
N GLU A 470 -14.08 15.06 3.67
CA GLU A 470 -14.80 15.29 4.92
C GLU A 470 -14.06 16.27 5.82
N PHE A 471 -12.75 16.11 5.99
CA PHE A 471 -11.91 17.06 6.72
C PHE A 471 -12.01 18.48 6.15
N THR A 472 -11.84 18.61 4.84
CA THR A 472 -11.90 19.90 4.14
C THR A 472 -13.27 20.56 4.30
N LEU A 473 -14.37 19.81 4.11
CA LEU A 473 -15.72 20.32 4.29
C LEU A 473 -15.99 20.73 5.75
N THR A 474 -15.42 20.00 6.71
CA THR A 474 -15.53 20.34 8.13
C THR A 474 -14.76 21.63 8.43
N GLU A 475 -13.57 21.84 7.86
CA GLU A 475 -12.81 23.10 7.99
C GLU A 475 -13.43 24.28 7.22
N LEU A 476 -14.15 24.01 6.13
CA LEU A 476 -14.91 25.02 5.39
C LEU A 476 -16.15 25.49 6.14
N TRP A 477 -16.78 24.61 6.91
CA TRP A 477 -18.02 24.89 7.62
C TRP A 477 -18.03 26.19 8.42
N PRO A 478 -17.02 26.50 9.28
CA PRO A 478 -16.94 27.77 10.00
C PRO A 478 -16.73 29.00 9.10
N LEU A 479 -16.23 28.83 7.87
CA LEU A 479 -15.90 29.92 6.94
C LEU A 479 -17.12 30.38 6.12
N GLN A 480 -18.29 29.78 6.33
CA GLN A 480 -19.51 30.18 5.65
C GLN A 480 -19.91 31.63 5.98
N HIS A 481 -20.42 32.34 4.98
CA HIS A 481 -21.01 33.66 5.14
C HIS A 481 -22.47 33.62 4.72
N GLU A 482 -23.39 34.04 5.59
CA GLU A 482 -24.84 33.96 5.36
C GLU A 482 -25.33 32.56 4.90
N ARG A 483 -24.78 31.50 5.49
CA ARG A 483 -25.04 30.08 5.12
C ARG A 483 -24.64 29.73 3.68
N GLN A 484 -23.66 30.44 3.14
CA GLN A 484 -23.05 30.13 1.86
C GLN A 484 -21.55 29.89 2.01
N ILE A 485 -21.06 28.78 1.45
CA ILE A 485 -19.63 28.48 1.31
C ILE A 485 -19.16 28.97 -0.07
N THR A 486 -18.05 29.72 -0.09
CA THR A 486 -17.56 30.44 -1.27
C THR A 486 -16.20 29.92 -1.76
N PHE A 487 -15.87 30.23 -3.02
CA PHE A 487 -14.55 29.93 -3.59
C PHE A 487 -13.42 30.55 -2.79
N ASP A 488 -13.59 31.77 -2.28
CA ASP A 488 -12.56 32.45 -1.48
C ASP A 488 -12.25 31.69 -0.18
N GLY A 489 -13.29 31.19 0.51
CA GLY A 489 -13.12 30.35 1.69
C GLY A 489 -12.39 29.04 1.36
N TYR A 490 -12.69 28.44 0.22
CA TYR A 490 -12.04 27.21 -0.26
C TYR A 490 -10.58 27.39 -0.67
N HIS A 491 -10.28 28.42 -1.44
CA HIS A 491 -8.91 28.73 -1.82
C HIS A 491 -8.06 29.14 -0.62
N GLY A 492 -8.64 29.81 0.38
CA GLY A 492 -7.95 30.11 1.64
C GLY A 492 -7.43 28.87 2.36
N LEU A 493 -8.17 27.76 2.32
CA LEU A 493 -7.75 26.47 2.89
C LEU A 493 -6.71 25.71 2.04
N GLY A 494 -6.47 26.13 0.80
CA GLY A 494 -5.56 25.43 -0.12
C GLY A 494 -6.15 24.17 -0.76
N GLY A 495 -7.47 24.05 -0.84
CA GLY A 495 -8.17 22.92 -1.45
C GLY A 495 -8.19 21.65 -0.58
N VAL A 496 -8.60 20.51 -1.16
CA VAL A 496 -8.75 19.24 -0.43
C VAL A 496 -7.42 18.77 0.19
N ALA A 497 -6.33 18.81 -0.57
CA ALA A 497 -5.00 18.41 -0.08
C ALA A 497 -4.41 19.42 0.92
N GLY A 498 -4.63 20.73 0.68
CA GLY A 498 -4.08 21.80 1.50
C GLY A 498 -4.70 21.90 2.89
N ALA A 499 -5.99 21.61 3.03
CA ALA A 499 -6.72 21.81 4.29
C ALA A 499 -6.09 21.03 5.45
N LEU A 500 -5.79 19.74 5.24
CA LEU A 500 -5.20 18.89 6.27
C LEU A 500 -3.79 19.34 6.65
N ASN A 501 -2.98 19.71 5.67
CA ASN A 501 -1.63 20.22 5.89
C ASN A 501 -1.64 21.54 6.70
N GLN A 502 -2.50 22.50 6.33
CA GLN A 502 -2.62 23.76 7.04
C GLN A 502 -3.05 23.54 8.49
N HIS A 503 -4.05 22.68 8.73
CA HIS A 503 -4.48 22.35 10.09
C HIS A 503 -3.34 21.72 10.91
N ALA A 504 -2.66 20.72 10.36
CA ALA A 504 -1.55 20.06 11.05
C ALA A 504 -0.39 21.03 11.36
N GLU A 505 -0.05 21.94 10.44
CA GLU A 505 0.93 23.01 10.69
C GLU A 505 0.45 23.97 11.79
N HIS A 506 -0.81 24.39 11.78
CA HIS A 506 -1.37 25.23 12.86
C HIS A 506 -1.27 24.55 14.23
N VAL A 507 -1.63 23.26 14.32
CA VAL A 507 -1.49 22.47 15.56
C VAL A 507 -0.03 22.40 16.00
N TYR A 508 0.89 22.14 15.08
CA TYR A 508 2.32 22.06 15.37
C TYR A 508 2.86 23.40 15.91
N HIS A 509 2.54 24.51 15.24
CA HIS A 509 2.92 25.85 15.69
C HIS A 509 2.33 26.18 17.07
N TRP A 510 1.06 25.86 17.29
CA TRP A 510 0.39 26.04 18.57
C TRP A 510 1.10 25.29 19.70
N LEU A 511 1.45 24.01 19.49
CA LEU A 511 2.18 23.22 20.48
C LEU A 511 3.53 23.87 20.82
N ARG A 512 4.28 24.31 19.81
CA ARG A 512 5.59 24.95 20.02
C ARG A 512 5.48 26.27 20.79
N GLU A 513 4.51 27.10 20.46
CA GLU A 513 4.39 28.45 21.03
C GLU A 513 3.70 28.48 22.39
N GLN A 514 2.55 27.80 22.53
CA GLN A 514 1.71 27.90 23.72
C GLN A 514 2.16 26.97 24.84
N THR A 515 2.71 25.80 24.51
CA THR A 515 3.15 24.81 25.51
C THR A 515 4.67 24.78 25.71
N ARG A 516 5.42 25.56 24.91
CA ARG A 516 6.90 25.57 24.88
C ARG A 516 7.51 24.17 24.69
N LEU A 517 6.80 23.29 23.98
CA LEU A 517 7.29 21.95 23.65
C LEU A 517 8.41 22.04 22.61
N GLU A 518 9.44 21.22 22.81
CA GLU A 518 10.56 21.10 21.88
C GLU A 518 10.13 20.31 20.63
N GLY A 519 10.53 20.79 19.45
CA GLY A 519 10.07 20.23 18.18
C GLY A 519 10.47 18.76 17.95
N HIS A 520 11.60 18.32 18.53
CA HIS A 520 12.07 16.95 18.40
C HIS A 520 11.17 15.94 19.16
N ARG A 521 10.56 16.34 20.29
CA ARG A 521 9.61 15.48 21.03
C ARG A 521 8.33 15.22 20.24
N ILE A 522 7.83 16.25 19.57
CA ILE A 522 6.67 16.14 18.66
C ILE A 522 6.99 15.20 17.49
N ARG A 523 8.17 15.38 16.88
CA ARG A 523 8.68 14.50 15.81
C ARG A 523 8.74 13.04 16.28
N ARG A 524 9.40 12.77 17.42
CA ARG A 524 9.55 11.41 17.98
C ARG A 524 8.20 10.72 18.18
N VAL A 525 7.25 11.40 18.80
CA VAL A 525 5.90 10.87 19.06
C VAL A 525 5.18 10.49 17.78
N LEU A 526 5.23 11.35 16.76
CA LEU A 526 4.54 11.10 15.50
C LEU A 526 5.22 9.98 14.70
N LEU A 527 6.55 9.93 14.67
CA LEU A 527 7.30 8.87 14.01
C LEU A 527 7.10 7.50 14.68
N ALA A 528 6.95 7.45 16.01
CA ALA A 528 6.60 6.23 16.73
C ALA A 528 5.24 5.63 16.32
N MET A 529 4.39 6.40 15.63
CA MET A 529 3.09 5.97 15.12
C MET A 529 3.09 5.75 13.59
N VAL A 530 4.26 5.68 12.95
CA VAL A 530 4.42 5.42 11.51
C VAL A 530 5.41 4.29 11.28
N ARG A 531 5.06 3.32 10.42
CA ARG A 531 6.02 2.37 9.82
C ARG A 531 6.12 2.63 8.32
N SER A 532 7.33 2.60 7.76
CA SER A 532 7.56 2.83 6.34
C SER A 532 8.33 1.68 5.69
N ARG A 533 7.81 1.15 4.57
CA ARG A 533 8.52 0.23 3.67
C ARG A 533 8.96 0.99 2.40
N GLY A 534 9.93 1.90 2.55
CA GLY A 534 10.53 2.63 1.42
C GLY A 534 10.02 4.05 1.19
N GLY A 535 9.79 4.83 2.26
CA GLY A 535 9.44 6.26 2.23
C GLY A 535 7.99 6.57 2.59
N SER A 536 7.63 7.85 2.58
CA SER A 536 6.31 8.34 3.06
C SER A 536 5.11 7.87 2.21
N ALA A 537 5.32 7.53 0.94
CA ALA A 537 4.26 7.03 0.05
C ALA A 537 3.74 5.63 0.46
N ASN A 538 4.64 4.79 1.00
CA ASN A 538 4.36 3.44 1.48
C ASN A 538 4.28 3.37 3.02
N ALA A 539 4.20 4.54 3.67
CA ALA A 539 4.13 4.61 5.11
C ALA A 539 2.70 4.33 5.58
N VAL A 540 2.59 3.44 6.55
CA VAL A 540 1.34 3.06 7.20
C VAL A 540 1.36 3.57 8.63
N ARG A 541 0.19 3.93 9.14
CA ARG A 541 0.04 4.25 10.57
C ARG A 541 0.16 2.97 11.40
N VAL A 542 0.75 3.10 12.59
CA VAL A 542 0.83 2.02 13.58
C VAL A 542 0.44 2.54 14.96
N THR A 543 0.01 1.61 15.82
CA THR A 543 -0.33 1.93 17.20
C THR A 543 0.93 2.00 18.07
N ALA A 544 1.15 3.13 18.73
CA ALA A 544 2.17 3.29 19.77
C ALA A 544 1.56 3.06 21.16
N HIS A 545 2.29 2.33 22.02
CA HIS A 545 1.86 2.11 23.40
C HIS A 545 2.46 3.17 24.34
N ARG A 546 1.73 3.51 25.41
CA ARG A 546 2.18 4.49 26.42
C ARG A 546 3.53 4.14 27.03
N SER A 547 3.82 2.85 27.22
CA SER A 547 5.12 2.39 27.72
C SER A 547 6.27 2.75 26.79
N HIS A 548 6.05 2.74 25.47
CA HIS A 548 7.07 3.11 24.48
C HIS A 548 7.25 4.63 24.39
N LEU A 549 6.18 5.41 24.56
CA LEU A 549 6.25 6.87 24.52
C LEU A 549 6.78 7.48 25.83
N GLY A 550 6.71 6.78 26.96
CA GLY A 550 7.22 7.24 28.25
C GLY A 550 6.72 8.66 28.62
N ASP A 551 7.66 9.57 28.91
CA ASP A 551 7.36 10.97 29.25
C ASP A 551 6.73 11.77 28.09
N ASP A 552 6.90 11.30 26.85
CA ASP A 552 6.30 11.91 25.66
C ASP A 552 4.84 11.53 25.44
N TRP A 553 4.29 10.60 26.24
CA TRP A 553 2.86 10.33 26.25
C TRP A 553 2.01 11.60 26.41
N ARG A 554 2.52 12.58 27.17
CA ARG A 554 1.82 13.86 27.34
C ARG A 554 1.67 14.62 26.03
N VAL A 555 2.63 14.50 25.10
CA VAL A 555 2.55 15.11 23.77
C VAL A 555 1.48 14.42 22.93
N ALA A 556 1.43 13.07 22.96
CA ALA A 556 0.35 12.32 22.31
C ALA A 556 -1.03 12.72 22.85
N GLN A 557 -1.17 12.95 24.16
CA GLN A 557 -2.41 13.47 24.76
C GLN A 557 -2.80 14.87 24.27
N LEU A 558 -1.83 15.75 24.06
CA LEU A 558 -2.09 17.10 23.54
C LEU A 558 -2.50 17.05 22.06
N LEU A 559 -1.80 16.25 21.26
CA LEU A 559 -2.13 16.01 19.84
C LEU A 559 -3.49 15.32 19.66
N ALA A 560 -3.90 14.50 20.62
CA ALA A 560 -5.21 13.86 20.66
C ALA A 560 -6.30 14.69 21.33
N GLY A 561 -5.96 15.93 21.76
CA GLY A 561 -6.96 16.85 22.28
C GLY A 561 -8.11 17.02 21.30
N PRO A 562 -9.35 17.23 21.79
CA PRO A 562 -10.54 17.36 20.95
C PRO A 562 -10.44 18.50 19.93
N GLU A 563 -9.56 19.47 20.17
CA GLU A 563 -9.25 20.61 19.31
C GLU A 563 -8.26 20.29 18.17
N HIS A 564 -7.35 19.34 18.38
CA HIS A 564 -6.22 19.10 17.47
C HIS A 564 -6.43 17.86 16.59
N ARG A 565 -6.84 16.74 17.20
CA ARG A 565 -7.21 15.47 16.54
C ARG A 565 -6.19 14.97 15.49
N ILE A 566 -4.91 15.21 15.72
CA ILE A 566 -3.82 14.65 14.89
C ILE A 566 -3.53 13.21 15.32
N VAL A 567 -3.76 12.91 16.59
CA VAL A 567 -3.60 11.59 17.22
C VAL A 567 -4.95 11.15 17.80
N VAL A 568 -5.21 9.85 17.83
CA VAL A 568 -6.33 9.24 18.53
C VAL A 568 -5.75 8.39 19.65
N LEU A 569 -6.31 8.53 20.85
CA LEU A 569 -6.00 7.64 21.98
C LEU A 569 -7.09 6.59 22.10
N GLY A 570 -6.75 5.40 22.58
CA GLY A 570 -7.78 4.51 23.11
C GLY A 570 -8.45 3.56 22.11
N SER A 571 -8.04 3.52 20.84
CA SER A 571 -8.60 2.60 19.84
C SER A 571 -8.39 1.13 20.21
N ASN A 572 -7.27 0.81 20.87
CA ASN A 572 -6.83 -0.53 21.26
C ASN A 572 -6.66 -0.71 22.78
N GLY A 573 -7.19 0.23 23.58
CA GLY A 573 -7.06 0.26 25.04
C GLY A 573 -6.64 1.65 25.56
N PRO A 574 -6.92 2.01 26.82
CA PRO A 574 -6.75 3.37 27.35
C PRO A 574 -5.32 3.94 27.31
N ASP A 575 -4.31 3.10 27.02
CA ASP A 575 -2.89 3.44 27.00
C ASP A 575 -2.26 3.32 25.60
N THR A 576 -3.04 3.41 24.52
CA THR A 576 -2.54 3.40 23.13
C THR A 576 -2.76 4.73 22.41
N ALA A 577 -1.87 5.08 21.48
CA ALA A 577 -1.95 6.26 20.61
C ALA A 577 -1.70 5.88 19.16
N GLU A 578 -2.40 6.52 18.22
CA GLU A 578 -2.25 6.30 16.78
C GLU A 578 -2.47 7.61 16.02
N ILE A 579 -1.83 7.79 14.87
CA ILE A 579 -2.17 8.91 13.98
C ILE A 579 -3.63 8.79 13.55
N ALA A 580 -4.38 9.89 13.68
CA ALA A 580 -5.82 9.91 13.43
C ALA A 580 -6.19 9.40 12.03
N HIS A 581 -5.37 9.72 11.03
CA HIS A 581 -5.57 9.27 9.67
C HIS A 581 -4.25 9.14 8.88
N GLU A 582 -4.12 8.09 8.08
CA GLU A 582 -2.92 7.81 7.25
C GLU A 582 -2.60 8.95 6.26
N ALA A 583 -3.63 9.69 5.83
CA ALA A 583 -3.44 10.87 4.97
C ALA A 583 -2.60 11.98 5.63
N LEU A 584 -2.55 12.06 6.96
CA LEU A 584 -1.63 12.98 7.65
C LEU A 584 -0.17 12.68 7.31
N ILE A 585 0.19 11.41 7.09
CA ILE A 585 1.56 11.02 6.77
C ILE A 585 1.98 11.53 5.38
N ARG A 586 1.03 11.55 4.44
CA ARG A 586 1.26 11.94 3.03
C ARG A 586 1.09 13.43 2.79
N GLU A 587 -0.01 14.01 3.26
CA GLU A 587 -0.39 15.39 2.97
C GLU A 587 0.31 16.41 3.86
N TRP A 588 0.66 16.05 5.10
CA TRP A 588 1.38 16.97 5.98
C TRP A 588 2.87 16.96 5.62
N GLY A 589 3.31 18.00 4.90
CA GLY A 589 4.66 18.06 4.32
C GLY A 589 5.78 17.86 5.35
N ARG A 590 5.59 18.35 6.58
CA ARG A 590 6.56 18.18 7.67
C ARG A 590 6.68 16.73 8.15
N LEU A 591 5.55 16.05 8.36
CA LEU A 591 5.57 14.64 8.77
C LEU A 591 6.06 13.74 7.64
N SER A 592 5.64 14.01 6.40
CA SER A 592 6.14 13.31 5.21
C SER A 592 7.66 13.44 5.09
N GLY A 593 8.20 14.65 5.26
CA GLY A 593 9.65 14.90 5.30
C GLY A 593 10.34 14.16 6.43
N TRP A 594 9.79 14.18 7.65
CA TRP A 594 10.35 13.41 8.77
C TRP A 594 10.37 11.91 8.50
N VAL A 595 9.32 11.34 7.91
CA VAL A 595 9.26 9.92 7.57
C VAL A 595 10.27 9.55 6.48
N GLN A 596 10.53 10.45 5.52
CA GLN A 596 11.57 10.26 4.52
C GLN A 596 12.97 10.28 5.16
N GLU A 597 13.23 11.23 6.05
CA GLU A 597 14.48 11.29 6.83
C GLU A 597 14.65 10.05 7.73
N ASP A 598 13.56 9.52 8.28
CA ASP A 598 13.55 8.35 9.18
C ASP A 598 13.62 7.01 8.44
N ALA A 599 13.44 6.99 7.13
CA ALA A 599 13.28 5.76 6.36
C ALA A 599 14.48 4.81 6.47
N ALA A 600 15.69 5.36 6.53
CA ALA A 600 16.93 4.59 6.70
C ALA A 600 16.99 3.93 8.09
N PHE A 601 16.63 4.65 9.14
CA PHE A 601 16.57 4.12 10.51
C PHE A 601 15.49 3.03 10.64
N GLN A 602 14.30 3.25 10.09
CA GLN A 602 13.20 2.27 10.15
C GLN A 602 13.51 0.98 9.36
N GLN A 603 14.14 1.11 8.18
CA GLN A 603 14.58 -0.06 7.41
C GLN A 603 15.66 -0.83 8.16
N TRP A 604 16.63 -0.14 8.75
CA TRP A 604 17.66 -0.75 9.57
C TRP A 604 17.02 -1.49 10.76
N LEU A 605 16.15 -0.81 11.53
CA LEU A 605 15.53 -1.37 12.72
C LEU A 605 14.71 -2.63 12.40
N SER A 606 13.86 -2.58 11.36
CA SER A 606 13.07 -3.74 10.93
C SER A 606 13.93 -4.94 10.55
N LEU A 607 15.07 -4.69 9.91
CA LEU A 607 15.99 -5.73 9.47
C LEU A 607 16.79 -6.33 10.65
N VAL A 608 17.16 -5.52 11.63
CA VAL A 608 17.82 -6.02 12.85
C VAL A 608 16.85 -6.77 13.74
N GLU A 609 15.59 -6.31 13.86
CA GLU A 609 14.52 -7.02 14.58
C GLU A 609 14.18 -8.38 13.99
N GLU A 610 14.15 -8.50 12.66
CA GLU A 610 13.98 -9.78 11.97
C GLU A 610 15.12 -10.75 12.31
N ARG A 611 16.37 -10.29 12.24
CA ARG A 611 17.53 -11.13 12.59
C ARG A 611 17.63 -11.46 14.07
N ALA A 612 17.26 -10.54 14.94
CA ALA A 612 17.20 -10.80 16.37
C ALA A 612 16.18 -11.91 16.68
N ARG A 613 15.04 -11.96 15.96
CA ARG A 613 14.06 -13.05 16.07
C ARG A 613 14.59 -14.37 15.52
N GLU A 614 15.38 -14.35 14.45
CA GLU A 614 15.99 -15.54 13.85
C GLU A 614 17.24 -16.04 14.60
N GLY A 615 17.86 -15.19 15.42
CA GLY A 615 19.11 -15.49 16.14
C GLY A 615 20.38 -15.33 15.29
N ASP A 616 20.30 -14.63 14.16
CA ASP A 616 21.37 -14.52 13.16
C ASP A 616 22.29 -13.32 13.41
N LEU A 617 23.49 -13.57 13.95
CA LEU A 617 24.50 -12.55 14.31
C LEU A 617 24.74 -11.50 13.22
N LEU A 618 24.92 -10.24 13.63
CA LEU A 618 25.23 -9.14 12.71
C LEU A 618 26.67 -9.22 12.17
N SER A 619 26.85 -8.78 10.92
CA SER A 619 28.19 -8.60 10.34
C SER A 619 28.90 -7.40 10.95
N ALA A 620 30.23 -7.33 10.88
CA ALA A 620 31.01 -6.22 11.42
C ALA A 620 30.56 -4.82 10.91
N THR A 621 30.21 -4.74 9.62
CA THR A 621 29.64 -3.52 9.02
C THR A 621 28.30 -3.13 9.62
N ARG A 622 27.43 -4.11 9.88
CA ARG A 622 26.10 -3.88 10.48
C ARG A 622 26.16 -3.61 11.98
N VAL A 623 27.16 -4.16 12.67
CA VAL A 623 27.45 -3.80 14.07
C VAL A 623 27.90 -2.33 14.13
N ALA A 624 28.80 -1.89 13.25
CA ALA A 624 29.23 -0.48 13.23
C ALA A 624 28.08 0.49 12.90
N GLU A 625 27.23 0.12 11.94
CA GLU A 625 26.00 0.86 11.62
C GLU A 625 25.01 0.87 12.80
N ALA A 626 24.83 -0.27 13.47
CA ALA A 626 23.98 -0.39 14.64
C ALA A 626 24.51 0.42 15.82
N GLN A 627 25.83 0.47 16.01
CA GLN A 627 26.47 1.27 17.05
C GLN A 627 26.25 2.77 16.82
N ARG A 628 26.33 3.21 15.56
CA ARG A 628 25.99 4.60 15.19
C ARG A 628 24.55 4.94 15.56
N TRP A 629 23.60 4.05 15.29
CA TRP A 629 22.19 4.27 15.67
C TRP A 629 21.96 4.20 17.18
N LEU A 630 22.68 3.35 17.90
CA LEU A 630 22.68 3.34 19.36
C LEU A 630 23.21 4.67 19.93
N ASP A 631 24.28 5.22 19.36
CA ASP A 631 24.85 6.50 19.79
C ASP A 631 23.93 7.69 19.46
N GLU A 632 23.31 7.68 18.27
CA GLU A 632 22.45 8.77 17.80
C GLU A 632 21.03 8.70 18.42
N ARG A 633 20.52 7.48 18.68
CA ARG A 633 19.08 7.22 18.96
C ARG A 633 18.81 6.03 19.91
N ALA A 634 19.64 5.82 20.93
CA ALA A 634 19.47 4.75 21.93
C ALA A 634 18.03 4.58 22.45
N ASP A 635 17.35 5.69 22.76
CA ASP A 635 16.00 5.70 23.33
C ASP A 635 14.92 5.16 22.37
N ASP A 636 15.18 5.17 21.06
CA ASP A 636 14.24 4.75 20.02
C ASP A 636 14.41 3.25 19.65
N ILE A 637 15.39 2.54 20.24
CA ILE A 637 15.73 1.14 19.92
C ILE A 637 15.20 0.22 21.02
N PRO A 638 14.45 -0.86 20.69
CA PRO A 638 13.97 -1.83 21.69
C PRO A 638 15.13 -2.44 22.49
N PRO A 639 14.97 -2.66 23.82
CA PRO A 639 16.04 -3.21 24.66
C PRO A 639 16.56 -4.57 24.18
N GLU A 640 15.69 -5.40 23.61
CA GLU A 640 16.03 -6.71 23.05
C GLU A 640 16.95 -6.58 21.83
N VAL A 641 16.69 -5.57 20.98
CA VAL A 641 17.51 -5.26 19.80
C VAL A 641 18.86 -4.69 20.22
N ALA A 642 18.88 -3.79 21.20
CA ALA A 642 20.12 -3.23 21.74
C ALA A 642 21.02 -4.32 22.33
N ALA A 643 20.46 -5.24 23.12
CA ALA A 643 21.21 -6.37 23.68
C ALA A 643 21.73 -7.33 22.59
N PHE A 644 20.95 -7.55 21.53
CA PHE A 644 21.37 -8.36 20.39
C PHE A 644 22.52 -7.72 19.60
N VAL A 645 22.49 -6.39 19.43
CA VAL A 645 23.57 -5.62 18.80
C VAL A 645 24.84 -5.69 19.63
N GLU A 646 24.75 -5.49 20.95
CA GLU A 646 25.89 -5.66 21.87
C GLU A 646 26.50 -7.06 21.76
N HIS A 647 25.67 -8.10 21.83
CA HIS A 647 26.14 -9.49 21.71
C HIS A 647 26.80 -9.78 20.36
N SER A 648 26.22 -9.28 19.25
CA SER A 648 26.83 -9.41 17.93
C SER A 648 28.17 -8.65 17.84
N GLY A 649 28.26 -7.50 18.50
CA GLY A 649 29.48 -6.71 18.57
C GLY A 649 30.62 -7.40 19.31
N GLU A 650 30.33 -8.05 20.44
CA GLU A 650 31.31 -8.84 21.19
C GLU A 650 31.92 -9.96 20.33
N VAL A 651 31.07 -10.70 19.60
CA VAL A 651 31.51 -11.80 18.74
C VAL A 651 32.36 -11.30 17.56
N VAL A 652 31.98 -10.16 16.95
CA VAL A 652 32.77 -9.54 15.88
C VAL A 652 34.14 -9.10 16.39
N LEU A 653 34.22 -8.54 17.59
CA LEU A 653 35.45 -8.03 18.18
C LEU A 653 36.43 -9.16 18.52
N GLU A 654 35.92 -10.30 19.01
CA GLU A 654 36.71 -11.52 19.21
C GLU A 654 37.27 -12.08 17.89
N GLN A 655 36.47 -12.08 16.81
CA GLN A 655 36.93 -12.49 15.47
C GLN A 655 38.00 -11.54 14.91
N GLN A 656 37.87 -10.23 15.14
CA GLN A 656 38.86 -9.24 14.72
C GLN A 656 40.20 -9.43 15.43
N GLN A 657 40.20 -9.62 16.76
CA GLN A 657 41.43 -9.89 17.52
C GLN A 657 42.15 -11.15 17.02
N ARG A 658 41.40 -12.20 16.68
CA ARG A 658 41.96 -13.45 16.13
C ARG A 658 42.55 -13.26 14.74
N THR A 659 41.96 -12.38 13.94
CA THR A 659 42.46 -11.99 12.61
C THR A 659 43.71 -11.10 12.73
N GLU A 660 43.74 -10.21 13.71
CA GLU A 660 44.88 -9.33 14.00
C GLU A 660 46.10 -10.14 14.45
N GLU A 661 45.91 -11.19 15.24
CA GLU A 661 46.97 -12.13 15.65
C GLU A 661 47.58 -12.88 14.43
N LEU A 662 46.73 -13.23 13.46
CA LEU A 662 47.16 -13.81 12.17
C LEU A 662 47.88 -12.79 11.29
N LEU A 663 47.42 -11.53 11.28
CA LEU A 663 48.06 -10.42 10.60
C LEU A 663 49.43 -10.08 11.20
N LEU A 664 49.59 -10.11 12.52
CA LEU A 664 50.87 -9.94 13.21
C LEU A 664 51.87 -11.05 12.84
N ARG A 665 51.39 -12.28 12.64
CA ARG A 665 52.21 -13.36 12.06
C ARG A 665 52.63 -13.07 10.61
N SER A 666 51.74 -12.49 9.81
CA SER A 666 52.04 -12.06 8.43
C SER A 666 52.99 -10.86 8.37
N GLN A 667 52.87 -9.90 9.29
CA GLN A 667 53.71 -8.71 9.40
C GLN A 667 55.17 -9.05 9.73
N ARG A 668 55.43 -10.09 10.53
CA ARG A 668 56.80 -10.60 10.73
C ARG A 668 57.43 -11.14 9.45
N LEU A 669 56.62 -11.65 8.53
CA LEU A 669 57.05 -12.02 7.17
C LEU A 669 57.31 -10.77 6.31
N ALA A 670 56.51 -9.73 6.47
CA ALA A 670 56.66 -8.46 5.77
C ALA A 670 57.86 -7.62 6.27
N GLU A 671 58.29 -7.78 7.52
CA GLU A 671 59.47 -7.10 8.06
C GLU A 671 60.77 -7.53 7.35
N GLN A 672 60.80 -8.73 6.78
CA GLN A 672 61.88 -9.16 5.86
C GLN A 672 61.85 -8.39 4.53
N LEU A 673 60.70 -7.86 4.10
CA LEU A 673 60.57 -6.96 2.95
C LEU A 673 60.92 -5.50 3.29
N ARG A 674 60.90 -5.13 4.58
CA ARG A 674 61.12 -3.75 5.04
C ARG A 674 62.57 -3.26 4.91
N LEU A 675 63.54 -4.18 4.86
CA LEU A 675 64.92 -3.81 4.52
C LEU A 675 65.05 -3.27 3.08
N ARG A 676 64.05 -3.47 2.20
CA ARG A 676 63.96 -2.83 0.89
C ARG A 676 63.30 -1.45 0.90
N THR A 677 62.58 -1.08 1.96
CA THR A 677 61.79 0.15 2.01
C THR A 677 62.55 1.36 2.55
N GLU A 678 63.75 1.19 3.12
CA GLU A 678 64.60 2.32 3.55
C GLU A 678 65.05 3.20 2.36
N GLU A 679 65.05 2.65 1.14
CA GLU A 679 65.27 3.40 -0.11
C GLU A 679 64.06 4.28 -0.50
N LEU A 680 62.87 3.99 0.02
CA LEU A 680 61.62 4.73 -0.25
C LEU A 680 61.42 5.94 0.68
N GLU A 681 62.11 6.02 1.81
CA GLU A 681 61.93 7.11 2.78
C GLU A 681 62.40 8.48 2.25
N ALA A 682 63.41 8.50 1.36
CA ALA A 682 63.80 9.71 0.64
C ALA A 682 62.75 10.17 -0.39
N GLN A 683 61.87 9.26 -0.85
CA GLN A 683 60.71 9.61 -1.69
C GLN A 683 59.54 10.15 -0.86
N ALA A 684 59.50 9.89 0.46
CA ALA A 684 58.38 10.24 1.33
C ALA A 684 58.23 11.76 1.58
N GLU A 685 59.31 12.55 1.57
CA GLU A 685 59.20 14.01 1.73
C GLU A 685 58.57 14.71 0.50
N VAL A 686 58.84 14.21 -0.71
CA VAL A 686 58.15 14.64 -1.93
C VAL A 686 56.69 14.17 -1.90
N MET A 687 56.45 12.97 -1.36
CA MET A 687 55.13 12.37 -1.19
C MET A 687 54.22 13.18 -0.25
N VAL A 688 54.75 13.83 0.80
CA VAL A 688 53.93 14.68 1.71
C VAL A 688 53.39 15.94 1.01
N ARG A 689 54.16 16.57 0.12
CA ARG A 689 53.66 17.69 -0.69
C ARG A 689 52.66 17.24 -1.74
N GLN A 690 52.90 16.09 -2.37
CA GLN A 690 51.93 15.48 -3.29
C GLN A 690 50.66 15.05 -2.56
N ASN A 691 50.73 14.55 -1.33
CA ASN A 691 49.58 14.14 -0.53
C ASN A 691 48.61 15.30 -0.27
N ARG A 692 49.12 16.50 0.01
CA ARG A 692 48.25 17.65 0.27
C ARG A 692 47.52 18.15 -0.98
N ASP A 693 48.16 18.06 -2.14
CA ASP A 693 47.55 18.39 -3.44
C ASP A 693 46.60 17.26 -3.90
N LEU A 694 46.92 16.01 -3.54
CA LEU A 694 46.07 14.84 -3.71
C LEU A 694 44.83 14.93 -2.83
N GLU A 695 44.93 15.33 -1.56
CA GLU A 695 43.79 15.48 -0.64
C GLU A 695 42.75 16.47 -1.20
N LEU A 696 43.19 17.64 -1.68
CA LEU A 696 42.28 18.62 -2.30
C LEU A 696 41.61 18.08 -3.57
N ARG A 697 42.35 17.35 -4.41
CA ARG A 697 41.78 16.68 -5.59
C ARG A 697 40.90 15.49 -5.20
N ASN A 698 41.20 14.80 -4.10
CA ASN A 698 40.42 13.68 -3.60
C ASN A 698 39.07 14.18 -3.10
N ASP A 699 39.03 15.34 -2.44
CA ASP A 699 37.77 15.95 -2.00
C ASP A 699 36.91 16.37 -3.22
N GLU A 700 37.50 16.97 -4.26
CA GLU A 700 36.78 17.28 -5.51
C GLU A 700 36.31 16.02 -6.24
N ILE A 701 37.15 15.00 -6.33
CA ILE A 701 36.81 13.71 -6.94
C ILE A 701 35.73 13.01 -6.12
N GLU A 702 35.79 13.06 -4.80
CA GLU A 702 34.82 12.44 -3.91
C GLU A 702 33.47 13.15 -4.01
N GLN A 703 33.44 14.48 -4.15
CA GLN A 703 32.18 15.21 -4.41
C GLN A 703 31.56 14.84 -5.77
N VAL A 704 32.38 14.77 -6.82
CA VAL A 704 31.92 14.33 -8.15
C VAL A 704 31.49 12.86 -8.12
N ARG A 705 32.21 12.01 -7.39
CA ARG A 705 31.93 10.58 -7.22
C ARG A 705 30.64 10.36 -6.45
N ILE A 706 30.39 11.07 -5.36
CA ILE A 706 29.13 11.02 -4.61
C ILE A 706 27.97 11.44 -5.51
N ALA A 707 28.09 12.53 -6.26
CA ALA A 707 27.04 12.96 -7.20
C ALA A 707 26.83 11.98 -8.38
N LEU A 708 27.90 11.29 -8.81
CA LEU A 708 27.81 10.23 -9.82
C LEU A 708 27.19 8.96 -9.25
N GLU A 709 27.55 8.57 -8.03
CA GLU A 709 27.01 7.42 -7.31
C GLU A 709 25.52 7.64 -7.03
N GLU A 710 25.09 8.82 -6.60
CA GLU A 710 23.66 9.16 -6.44
C GLU A 710 22.88 9.04 -7.76
N ARG A 711 23.44 9.55 -8.88
CA ARG A 711 22.80 9.41 -10.20
C ARG A 711 22.80 7.97 -10.70
N ALA A 712 23.89 7.25 -10.50
CA ALA A 712 24.02 5.84 -10.87
C ALA A 712 23.07 4.98 -10.03
N GLU A 713 22.87 5.31 -8.76
CA GLU A 713 21.94 4.62 -7.87
C GLU A 713 20.49 4.89 -8.26
N GLN A 714 20.13 6.14 -8.57
CA GLN A 714 18.81 6.48 -9.13
C GLN A 714 18.53 5.74 -10.45
N LEU A 715 19.52 5.68 -11.36
CA LEU A 715 19.43 4.92 -12.60
C LEU A 715 19.33 3.41 -12.34
N ALA A 716 20.10 2.86 -11.40
CA ALA A 716 20.09 1.45 -11.05
C ALA A 716 18.79 1.02 -10.36
N VAL A 717 18.18 1.90 -9.56
CA VAL A 717 16.85 1.68 -8.96
C VAL A 717 15.78 1.70 -10.05
N SER A 718 15.80 2.71 -10.95
CA SER A 718 14.88 2.78 -12.09
C SER A 718 15.01 1.56 -13.02
N MET A 719 16.24 1.12 -13.33
CA MET A 719 16.51 -0.07 -14.14
C MET A 719 16.10 -1.36 -13.42
N ARG A 720 16.30 -1.47 -12.11
CA ARG A 720 15.84 -2.64 -11.32
C ARG A 720 14.32 -2.77 -11.35
N TYR A 721 13.60 -1.69 -11.07
CA TYR A 721 12.14 -1.68 -11.15
C TYR A 721 11.64 -2.00 -12.56
N LYS A 722 12.24 -1.43 -13.61
CA LYS A 722 11.88 -1.71 -15.00
C LYS A 722 12.11 -3.18 -15.37
N ASN A 723 13.21 -3.77 -14.93
CA ASN A 723 13.56 -5.17 -15.22
C ASN A 723 12.72 -6.18 -14.44
N GLU A 724 12.42 -5.89 -13.18
CA GLU A 724 11.56 -6.72 -12.34
C GLU A 724 10.10 -6.68 -12.81
N PHE A 725 9.62 -5.49 -13.19
CA PHE A 725 8.31 -5.31 -13.81
C PHE A 725 8.18 -6.08 -15.13
N MET A 726 9.19 -6.01 -16.02
CA MET A 726 9.16 -6.74 -17.30
C MET A 726 9.21 -8.26 -17.11
N ALA A 727 10.00 -8.75 -16.15
CA ALA A 727 10.08 -10.18 -15.84
C ALA A 727 8.75 -10.72 -15.29
N ASN A 728 8.12 -10.01 -14.34
CA ASN A 728 6.85 -10.43 -13.73
C ASN A 728 5.71 -10.37 -14.75
N MET A 729 5.61 -9.28 -15.51
CA MET A 729 4.62 -9.14 -16.60
C MET A 729 4.76 -10.26 -17.64
N SER A 730 5.98 -10.67 -18.00
CA SER A 730 6.13 -11.78 -18.95
C SER A 730 5.62 -13.10 -18.40
N HIS A 731 5.82 -13.40 -17.11
CA HIS A 731 5.31 -14.63 -16.52
C HIS A 731 3.78 -14.62 -16.42
N GLU A 732 3.20 -13.48 -16.09
CA GLU A 732 1.75 -13.30 -16.01
C GLU A 732 1.05 -13.31 -17.39
N LEU A 733 1.74 -12.88 -18.45
CA LEU A 733 1.20 -12.92 -19.82
C LEU A 733 1.44 -14.25 -20.53
N ARG A 734 2.58 -14.90 -20.28
CA ARG A 734 2.96 -16.17 -20.93
C ARG A 734 2.01 -17.30 -20.53
N THR A 735 1.65 -17.38 -19.27
CA THR A 735 0.85 -18.46 -18.70
C THR A 735 -0.56 -18.57 -19.34
N PRO A 736 -1.40 -17.51 -19.37
CA PRO A 736 -2.71 -17.57 -20.01
C PRO A 736 -2.61 -17.72 -21.54
N LEU A 737 -1.60 -17.12 -22.17
CA LEU A 737 -1.41 -17.18 -23.62
C LEU A 737 -1.03 -18.57 -24.10
N HIS A 738 -0.17 -19.28 -23.35
CA HIS A 738 0.25 -20.64 -23.69
C HIS A 738 -0.91 -21.64 -23.58
N SER A 739 -1.77 -21.51 -22.57
CA SER A 739 -2.99 -22.31 -22.44
C SER A 739 -3.96 -22.07 -23.60
N LEU A 740 -4.15 -20.82 -24.02
CA LEU A 740 -4.96 -20.47 -25.19
C LEU A 740 -4.41 -21.05 -26.49
N LEU A 741 -3.08 -21.05 -26.66
CA LEU A 741 -2.42 -21.63 -27.82
C LEU A 741 -2.59 -23.15 -27.91
N ILE A 742 -2.47 -23.85 -26.78
CA ILE A 742 -2.71 -25.29 -26.71
C ILE A 742 -4.16 -25.62 -27.12
N LEU A 743 -5.14 -24.87 -26.59
CA LEU A 743 -6.54 -25.07 -26.94
C LEU A 743 -6.83 -24.75 -28.42
N ALA A 744 -6.24 -23.67 -28.94
CA ALA A 744 -6.35 -23.31 -30.36
C ALA A 744 -5.74 -24.39 -31.26
N ARG A 745 -4.61 -25.00 -30.85
CA ARG A 745 -4.00 -26.11 -31.59
C ARG A 745 -4.86 -27.37 -31.56
N ILE A 746 -5.44 -27.72 -30.41
CA ILE A 746 -6.34 -28.87 -30.27
C ILE A 746 -7.57 -28.71 -31.17
N LEU A 747 -8.11 -27.50 -31.27
CA LEU A 747 -9.20 -27.18 -32.20
C LEU A 747 -8.76 -27.25 -33.66
N ALA A 748 -7.58 -26.75 -34.00
CA ALA A 748 -7.03 -26.80 -35.36
C ALA A 748 -6.80 -28.25 -35.83
N ASP A 749 -6.31 -29.12 -34.96
CA ASP A 749 -6.05 -30.53 -35.28
C ASP A 749 -7.35 -31.34 -35.56
N ASN A 750 -8.52 -30.83 -35.15
CA ASN A 750 -9.87 -31.31 -35.51
C ASN A 750 -10.05 -32.84 -35.54
N ARG A 751 -9.54 -33.54 -34.51
CA ARG A 751 -9.44 -35.02 -34.49
C ARG A 751 -10.78 -35.74 -34.60
N ASP A 752 -11.85 -35.18 -34.03
CA ASP A 752 -13.20 -35.75 -34.08
C ASP A 752 -13.95 -35.42 -35.38
N SER A 753 -13.30 -34.72 -36.33
CA SER A 753 -13.89 -34.23 -37.58
C SER A 753 -15.19 -33.43 -37.36
N SER A 754 -15.29 -32.73 -36.22
CA SER A 754 -16.48 -32.01 -35.78
C SER A 754 -16.51 -30.54 -36.22
N LEU A 755 -15.37 -29.99 -36.64
CA LEU A 755 -15.23 -28.62 -37.13
C LEU A 755 -15.20 -28.55 -38.66
N SER A 756 -15.82 -27.52 -39.22
CA SER A 756 -15.76 -27.21 -40.65
C SER A 756 -14.36 -26.70 -41.06
N PRO A 757 -13.96 -26.80 -42.35
CA PRO A 757 -12.66 -26.32 -42.83
C PRO A 757 -12.37 -24.87 -42.49
N LYS A 758 -13.41 -24.02 -42.49
CA LYS A 758 -13.29 -22.60 -42.15
C LYS A 758 -13.10 -22.36 -40.65
N GLN A 759 -13.61 -23.25 -39.79
CA GLN A 759 -13.38 -23.20 -38.34
C GLN A 759 -11.99 -23.69 -37.96
N VAL A 760 -11.45 -24.67 -38.70
CA VAL A 760 -10.05 -25.09 -38.59
C VAL A 760 -9.12 -23.93 -38.97
N GLU A 761 -9.39 -23.25 -40.09
CA GLU A 761 -8.66 -22.06 -40.52
C GLU A 761 -8.69 -20.93 -39.46
N PHE A 762 -9.82 -20.72 -38.78
CA PHE A 762 -9.89 -19.78 -37.65
C PHE A 762 -9.03 -20.22 -36.46
N ALA A 763 -9.02 -21.50 -36.11
CA ALA A 763 -8.20 -22.04 -35.03
C ALA A 763 -6.70 -21.93 -35.35
N GLU A 764 -6.31 -22.20 -36.60
CA GLU A 764 -4.93 -21.99 -37.10
C GLU A 764 -4.53 -20.51 -37.08
N THR A 765 -5.45 -19.61 -37.44
CA THR A 765 -5.22 -18.17 -37.37
C THR A 765 -5.04 -17.68 -35.94
N ILE A 766 -5.85 -18.18 -34.99
CA ILE A 766 -5.74 -17.84 -33.56
C ILE A 766 -4.42 -18.38 -32.99
N HIS A 767 -4.04 -19.62 -33.35
CA HIS A 767 -2.77 -20.21 -32.95
C HIS A 767 -1.58 -19.41 -33.49
N GLY A 768 -1.60 -19.04 -34.78
CA GLY A 768 -0.57 -18.19 -35.39
C GLY A 768 -0.44 -16.84 -34.70
N ALA A 769 -1.55 -16.12 -34.50
CA ALA A 769 -1.55 -14.81 -33.87
C ALA A 769 -1.09 -14.85 -32.39
N GLY A 770 -1.47 -15.87 -31.63
CA GLY A 770 -1.00 -16.05 -30.26
C GLY A 770 0.48 -16.43 -30.19
N SER A 771 0.98 -17.21 -31.16
CA SER A 771 2.40 -17.58 -31.25
C SER A 771 3.26 -16.36 -31.58
N ASP A 772 2.80 -15.50 -32.49
CA ASP A 772 3.47 -14.23 -32.82
C ASP A 772 3.54 -13.29 -31.60
N LEU A 773 2.47 -13.24 -30.80
CA LEU A 773 2.44 -12.44 -29.58
C LEU A 773 3.42 -12.97 -28.53
N LEU A 774 3.50 -14.30 -28.38
CA LEU A 774 4.44 -14.94 -27.46
C LEU A 774 5.89 -14.68 -27.89
N GLN A 775 6.16 -14.75 -29.19
CA GLN A 775 7.47 -14.42 -29.77
C GLN A 775 7.84 -12.96 -29.48
N LEU A 776 6.91 -12.02 -29.64
CA LEU A 776 7.13 -10.59 -29.35
C LEU A 776 7.45 -10.33 -27.87
N ILE A 777 6.76 -11.01 -26.95
CA ILE A 777 7.06 -10.91 -25.51
C ILE A 777 8.47 -11.44 -25.23
N ASN A 778 8.85 -12.57 -25.83
CA ASN A 778 10.18 -13.14 -25.68
C ASN A 778 11.27 -12.23 -26.25
N ASP A 779 11.06 -11.65 -27.43
CA ASP A 779 11.99 -10.70 -28.08
C ASP A 779 12.21 -9.45 -27.19
N ILE A 780 11.16 -8.90 -26.56
CA ILE A 780 11.26 -7.75 -25.65
C ILE A 780 12.08 -8.10 -24.40
N LEU A 781 11.88 -9.30 -23.85
CA LEU A 781 12.65 -9.76 -22.70
C LEU A 781 14.12 -9.99 -23.03
N GLU A 782 14.41 -10.54 -24.20
CA GLU A 782 15.79 -10.71 -24.67
C GLU A 782 16.48 -9.36 -24.82
N MET A 783 15.83 -8.37 -25.44
CA MET A 783 16.34 -7.00 -25.51
C MET A 783 16.63 -6.43 -24.12
N SER A 784 15.71 -6.58 -23.17
CA SER A 784 15.88 -6.10 -21.80
C SER A 784 17.04 -6.79 -21.06
N ARG A 785 17.28 -8.09 -21.31
CA ARG A 785 18.41 -8.84 -20.75
C ARG A 785 19.75 -8.41 -21.33
N VAL A 786 19.78 -8.08 -22.61
CA VAL A 786 20.98 -7.61 -23.29
C VAL A 786 21.33 -6.17 -22.88
N GLU A 787 20.37 -5.24 -22.88
CA GLU A 787 20.57 -3.85 -22.42
C GLU A 787 21.04 -3.77 -20.96
N SER A 788 20.65 -4.74 -20.12
CA SER A 788 21.05 -4.79 -18.71
C SER A 788 22.37 -5.53 -18.46
N GLY A 789 23.04 -6.02 -19.51
CA GLY A 789 24.30 -6.77 -19.40
C GLY A 789 24.16 -8.12 -18.69
N ARG A 790 22.93 -8.64 -18.53
CA ARG A 790 22.64 -9.89 -17.81
C ARG A 790 22.62 -11.12 -18.72
N MET A 791 22.94 -10.95 -20.01
CA MET A 791 23.04 -12.07 -20.94
C MET A 791 24.44 -12.70 -20.84
N GLU A 792 24.52 -13.89 -20.25
CA GLU A 792 25.76 -14.67 -20.18
C GLU A 792 26.07 -15.31 -21.55
N VAL A 793 27.33 -15.22 -21.95
CA VAL A 793 27.88 -15.88 -23.15
C VAL A 793 28.75 -17.04 -22.67
N SER A 794 28.53 -18.24 -23.21
CA SER A 794 29.26 -19.44 -22.83
C SER A 794 30.09 -19.95 -24.02
N PRO A 795 31.28 -19.39 -24.27
CA PRO A 795 32.11 -19.78 -25.41
C PRO A 795 32.53 -21.26 -25.29
N SER A 796 32.38 -22.00 -26.39
CA SER A 796 32.73 -23.41 -26.50
C SER A 796 33.30 -23.73 -27.89
N LEU A 797 33.95 -24.88 -28.03
CA LEU A 797 34.42 -25.37 -29.33
C LEU A 797 33.25 -25.95 -30.14
N ILE A 798 32.82 -25.22 -31.17
CA ILE A 798 31.70 -25.59 -32.04
C ILE A 798 32.20 -26.10 -33.39
N SER A 799 31.47 -27.01 -34.03
CA SER A 799 31.81 -27.53 -35.36
C SER A 799 31.14 -26.70 -36.45
N LEU A 800 31.93 -26.13 -37.37
CA LEU A 800 31.38 -25.38 -38.50
C LEU A 800 30.56 -26.26 -39.44
N VAL A 801 30.87 -27.56 -39.53
CA VAL A 801 30.09 -28.53 -40.31
C VAL A 801 28.69 -28.66 -39.74
N LYS A 802 28.55 -28.76 -38.41
CA LYS A 802 27.23 -28.82 -37.75
C LYS A 802 26.43 -27.54 -37.96
N THR A 803 27.09 -26.38 -37.98
CA THR A 803 26.44 -25.10 -38.30
C THR A 803 25.89 -25.07 -39.72
N VAL A 804 26.63 -25.62 -40.69
CA VAL A 804 26.18 -25.77 -42.08
C VAL A 804 25.01 -26.74 -42.16
N ASP A 805 25.12 -27.91 -41.53
CA ASP A 805 24.06 -28.93 -41.51
C ASP A 805 22.76 -28.39 -40.91
N TYR A 806 22.87 -27.61 -39.82
CA TYR A 806 21.73 -26.95 -39.20
C TYR A 806 21.03 -25.96 -40.15
N ALA A 807 21.81 -25.10 -40.82
CA ALA A 807 21.27 -24.13 -41.77
C ALA A 807 20.60 -24.82 -42.97
N GLU A 808 21.22 -25.87 -43.51
CA GLU A 808 20.63 -26.71 -44.57
C GLU A 808 19.34 -27.40 -44.12
N ALA A 809 19.36 -28.11 -42.98
CA ALA A 809 18.20 -28.84 -42.48
C ALA A 809 17.00 -27.93 -42.16
N THR A 810 17.28 -26.73 -41.65
CA THR A 810 16.23 -25.80 -41.21
C THR A 810 15.61 -25.02 -42.37
N PHE A 811 16.43 -24.53 -43.31
CA PHE A 811 15.97 -23.57 -44.32
C PHE A 811 15.71 -24.16 -45.70
N ARG A 812 16.31 -25.31 -46.06
CA ARG A 812 16.03 -25.98 -47.35
C ARG A 812 14.55 -26.34 -47.54
N PRO A 813 13.81 -26.85 -46.53
CA PRO A 813 12.38 -27.12 -46.69
C PRO A 813 11.56 -25.83 -46.90
N LEU A 814 11.90 -24.75 -46.18
CA LEU A 814 11.21 -23.46 -46.25
C LEU A 814 11.43 -22.75 -47.59
N THR A 815 12.63 -22.85 -48.16
CA THR A 815 12.94 -22.32 -49.49
C THR A 815 12.32 -23.17 -50.59
N ALA A 816 12.25 -24.50 -50.41
CA ALA A 816 11.59 -25.40 -51.35
C ALA A 816 10.07 -25.16 -51.44
N GLU A 817 9.41 -24.84 -50.31
CA GLU A 817 8.00 -24.44 -50.31
C GLU A 817 7.74 -23.15 -51.12
N LYS A 818 8.72 -22.24 -51.14
CA LYS A 818 8.70 -20.98 -51.90
C LYS A 818 9.35 -21.05 -53.28
N ASP A 819 9.84 -22.22 -53.72
CA ASP A 819 10.58 -22.39 -54.98
C ASP A 819 11.81 -21.47 -55.11
N LEU A 820 12.55 -21.30 -54.01
CA LEU A 820 13.80 -20.51 -53.94
C LEU A 820 15.04 -21.42 -53.97
N ASP A 821 16.06 -20.99 -54.70
CA ASP A 821 17.37 -21.66 -54.71
C ASP A 821 18.11 -21.39 -53.38
N PHE A 822 18.43 -22.45 -52.64
CA PHE A 822 19.15 -22.36 -51.37
C PHE A 822 20.52 -23.04 -51.42
N SER A 823 21.55 -22.36 -50.92
CA SER A 823 22.91 -22.92 -50.84
C SER A 823 23.68 -22.41 -49.64
N VAL A 824 24.38 -23.32 -48.95
CA VAL A 824 25.34 -22.99 -47.90
C VAL A 824 26.73 -23.38 -48.36
N THR A 825 27.68 -22.44 -48.34
CA THR A 825 29.07 -22.69 -48.74
C THR A 825 30.02 -22.30 -47.61
N CYS A 826 30.88 -23.25 -47.21
CA CYS A 826 31.90 -23.04 -46.19
C CYS A 826 33.30 -23.22 -46.81
N SER A 827 34.21 -22.29 -46.56
CA SER A 827 35.55 -22.32 -47.13
C SER A 827 36.42 -23.41 -46.47
N PRO A 828 37.16 -24.22 -47.26
CA PRO A 828 38.09 -25.22 -46.71
C PRO A 828 39.31 -24.61 -46.02
N SER A 829 39.49 -23.28 -46.09
CA SER A 829 40.57 -22.55 -45.42
C SER A 829 40.29 -22.19 -43.95
N LEU A 830 39.06 -22.46 -43.47
CA LEU A 830 38.68 -22.26 -42.06
C LEU A 830 39.02 -23.49 -41.20
N PRO A 831 39.27 -23.30 -39.90
CA PRO A 831 39.41 -24.43 -38.98
C PRO A 831 38.10 -25.22 -38.88
N ALA A 832 38.19 -26.53 -38.61
CA ALA A 832 37.00 -27.38 -38.46
C ALA A 832 36.12 -26.95 -37.27
N THR A 833 36.72 -26.30 -36.28
CA THR A 833 36.07 -25.80 -35.06
C THR A 833 36.31 -24.32 -34.83
N LEU A 834 35.32 -23.64 -34.25
CA LEU A 834 35.34 -22.23 -33.86
C LEU A 834 35.08 -22.12 -32.36
N VAL A 835 35.79 -21.24 -31.64
CA VAL A 835 35.48 -20.94 -30.24
C VAL A 835 34.46 -19.81 -30.19
N THR A 836 33.20 -20.13 -29.90
CA THR A 836 32.13 -19.15 -29.73
C THR A 836 30.94 -19.79 -29.01
N ASP A 837 29.89 -19.03 -28.76
CA ASP A 837 28.64 -19.56 -28.21
C ASP A 837 27.75 -20.06 -29.37
N GLU A 838 27.57 -21.38 -29.45
CA GLU A 838 26.80 -22.04 -30.51
C GLU A 838 25.37 -21.51 -30.58
N GLN A 839 24.72 -21.38 -29.42
CA GLN A 839 23.31 -21.01 -29.33
C GLN A 839 23.10 -19.58 -29.83
N ARG A 840 23.98 -18.65 -29.47
CA ARG A 840 23.92 -17.25 -29.89
C ARG A 840 24.25 -17.07 -31.37
N LEU A 841 25.25 -17.79 -31.87
CA LEU A 841 25.58 -17.77 -33.29
C LEU A 841 24.41 -18.28 -34.14
N LEU A 842 23.82 -19.42 -33.77
CA LEU A 842 22.67 -19.99 -34.48
C LEU A 842 21.45 -19.06 -34.41
N GLN A 843 21.25 -18.34 -33.31
CA GLN A 843 20.19 -17.35 -33.16
C GLN A 843 20.34 -16.19 -34.15
N ILE A 844 21.54 -15.63 -34.30
CA ILE A 844 21.81 -14.57 -35.30
C ILE A 844 21.56 -15.10 -36.71
N LEU A 845 22.12 -16.27 -37.05
CA LEU A 845 21.98 -16.87 -38.38
C LEU A 845 20.52 -17.20 -38.71
N ARG A 846 19.75 -17.73 -37.75
CA ARG A 846 18.32 -18.01 -37.93
C ARG A 846 17.53 -16.74 -38.25
N ASN A 847 17.80 -15.65 -37.55
CA ASN A 847 17.13 -14.37 -37.77
C ASN A 847 17.46 -13.78 -39.15
N LEU A 848 18.74 -13.83 -39.57
CA LEU A 848 19.16 -13.32 -40.87
C LEU A 848 18.61 -14.17 -42.03
N LEU A 849 18.69 -15.51 -41.93
CA LEU A 849 18.19 -16.43 -42.95
C LEU A 849 16.67 -16.42 -43.05
N SER A 850 15.95 -16.38 -41.93
CA SER A 850 14.49 -16.28 -41.93
C SER A 850 14.02 -14.99 -42.61
N ASN A 851 14.69 -13.86 -42.35
CA ASN A 851 14.42 -12.60 -43.06
C ASN A 851 14.71 -12.71 -44.57
N ALA A 852 15.84 -13.30 -44.96
CA ALA A 852 16.17 -13.52 -46.37
C ALA A 852 15.09 -14.34 -47.11
N VAL A 853 14.63 -15.45 -46.51
CA VAL A 853 13.55 -16.29 -47.08
C VAL A 853 12.21 -15.57 -47.07
N LYS A 854 11.94 -14.75 -46.05
CA LYS A 854 10.69 -14.01 -45.91
C LYS A 854 10.54 -12.92 -46.99
N PHE A 855 11.60 -12.18 -47.28
CA PHE A 855 11.60 -11.01 -48.18
C PHE A 855 12.08 -11.30 -49.60
N THR A 856 12.34 -12.57 -49.91
CA THR A 856 12.59 -13.06 -51.28
C THR A 856 11.39 -13.85 -51.74
N ASP A 857 10.71 -13.37 -52.78
CA ASP A 857 9.57 -14.06 -53.39
C ASP A 857 10.02 -15.00 -54.53
N THR A 858 11.07 -14.64 -55.29
CA THR A 858 11.69 -15.46 -56.34
C THR A 858 13.21 -15.25 -56.36
N GLY A 859 13.98 -16.27 -56.76
CA GLY A 859 15.44 -16.19 -56.86
C GLY A 859 16.16 -17.08 -55.84
N SER A 860 17.17 -16.56 -55.15
CA SER A 860 18.06 -17.38 -54.31
C SER A 860 18.40 -16.76 -52.96
N VAL A 861 18.61 -17.62 -51.96
CA VAL A 861 19.19 -17.28 -50.66
C VAL A 861 20.47 -18.10 -50.46
N ARG A 862 21.57 -17.44 -50.11
CA ARG A 862 22.89 -18.08 -49.93
C ARG A 862 23.54 -17.69 -48.62
N LEU A 863 24.04 -18.67 -47.89
CA LEU A 863 24.97 -18.45 -46.76
C LEU A 863 26.40 -18.77 -47.21
N VAL A 864 27.31 -17.82 -47.01
CA VAL A 864 28.75 -17.98 -47.29
C VAL A 864 29.54 -17.80 -46.00
N ILE A 865 30.35 -18.79 -45.65
CA ILE A 865 31.20 -18.79 -44.46
C ILE A 865 32.67 -18.88 -44.92
N ARG A 866 33.47 -17.84 -44.65
CA ARG A 866 34.87 -17.79 -45.10
C ARG A 866 35.73 -16.87 -44.20
N PRO A 867 37.07 -16.95 -44.28
CA PRO A 867 37.92 -15.93 -43.66
C PRO A 867 37.66 -14.57 -44.32
N ALA A 868 37.56 -13.51 -43.53
CA ALA A 868 37.34 -12.16 -44.03
C ALA A 868 38.64 -11.62 -44.65
N GLN A 869 38.60 -11.25 -45.92
CA GLN A 869 39.78 -10.75 -46.66
C GLN A 869 39.86 -9.21 -46.71
N ASN A 870 38.71 -8.53 -46.66
CA ASN A 870 38.58 -7.07 -46.73
C ASN A 870 37.51 -6.61 -45.74
N VAL A 871 37.83 -6.57 -44.44
CA VAL A 871 36.93 -6.04 -43.41
C VAL A 871 36.88 -4.50 -43.54
N PRO A 872 35.71 -3.86 -43.58
CA PRO A 872 35.61 -2.40 -43.64
C PRO A 872 36.33 -1.73 -42.47
N THR A 873 37.06 -0.63 -42.72
CA THR A 873 37.85 0.08 -41.69
C THR A 873 37.04 0.44 -40.46
N ALA A 874 35.79 0.88 -40.66
CA ALA A 874 34.87 1.23 -39.57
C ALA A 874 34.47 0.03 -38.69
N VAL A 875 34.49 -1.19 -39.21
CA VAL A 875 34.25 -2.42 -38.43
C VAL A 875 35.51 -2.78 -37.63
N LEU A 876 36.69 -2.67 -38.26
CA LEU A 876 37.96 -2.97 -37.61
C LEU A 876 38.25 -2.03 -36.43
N GLU A 877 37.98 -0.74 -36.58
CA GLU A 877 38.07 0.26 -35.49
C GLU A 877 37.15 -0.10 -34.32
N ARG A 878 35.87 -0.42 -34.58
CA ARG A 878 34.92 -0.83 -33.52
C ARG A 878 35.35 -2.10 -32.79
N LEU A 879 35.87 -3.10 -33.52
CA LEU A 879 36.33 -4.35 -32.93
C LEU A 879 37.60 -4.19 -32.09
N LEU A 880 38.46 -3.22 -32.42
CA LEU A 880 39.65 -2.86 -31.64
C LEU A 880 39.29 -2.04 -30.39
N ASP A 881 38.41 -1.06 -30.52
CA ASP A 881 37.92 -0.24 -29.40
C ASP A 881 37.17 -1.09 -28.35
N ALA A 882 36.46 -2.13 -28.80
CA ALA A 882 35.80 -3.10 -27.94
C ALA A 882 36.75 -4.12 -27.28
N GLY A 883 38.03 -4.14 -27.65
CA GLY A 883 39.02 -5.10 -27.15
C GLY A 883 38.86 -6.53 -27.68
N SER A 884 37.96 -6.75 -28.64
CA SER A 884 37.67 -8.06 -29.25
C SER A 884 38.77 -8.55 -30.19
N LEU A 885 39.57 -7.63 -30.75
CA LEU A 885 40.76 -7.94 -31.54
C LEU A 885 42.03 -7.52 -30.78
N ARG A 886 43.02 -8.42 -30.75
CA ARG A 886 44.33 -8.15 -30.11
C ARG A 886 45.27 -7.32 -30.99
N ALA A 887 45.05 -7.31 -32.29
CA ALA A 887 45.85 -6.59 -33.29
C ALA A 887 45.02 -6.34 -34.56
N VAL A 888 45.43 -5.36 -35.36
CA VAL A 888 44.76 -4.92 -36.60
C VAL A 888 44.71 -6.04 -37.67
N ASP A 889 45.66 -6.97 -37.62
CA ASP A 889 45.85 -8.10 -38.54
C ASP A 889 45.33 -9.44 -37.98
N ALA A 890 44.64 -9.43 -36.83
CA ALA A 890 44.07 -10.64 -36.26
C ALA A 890 43.01 -11.26 -37.21
N PRO A 891 42.96 -12.61 -37.34
CA PRO A 891 42.07 -13.25 -38.29
C PRO A 891 40.61 -13.10 -37.86
N VAL A 892 39.73 -12.82 -38.83
CA VAL A 892 38.28 -12.64 -38.67
C VAL A 892 37.55 -13.61 -39.59
N ILE A 893 36.48 -14.22 -39.11
CA ILE A 893 35.57 -15.04 -39.91
C ILE A 893 34.34 -14.21 -40.30
N GLU A 894 33.89 -14.34 -41.55
CA GLU A 894 32.64 -13.73 -42.02
C GLU A 894 31.55 -14.78 -42.28
N PHE A 895 30.35 -14.52 -41.78
CA PHE A 895 29.12 -15.22 -42.11
C PHE A 895 28.23 -14.28 -42.92
N ARG A 896 28.14 -14.52 -44.22
CA ARG A 896 27.44 -13.63 -45.17
C ARG A 896 26.18 -14.29 -45.70
N VAL A 897 25.02 -13.74 -45.35
CA VAL A 897 23.70 -14.14 -45.86
C VAL A 897 23.31 -13.21 -46.99
N ILE A 898 23.10 -13.76 -48.19
CA ILE A 898 22.80 -13.03 -49.42
C ILE A 898 21.43 -13.46 -49.93
N ASP A 899 20.56 -12.49 -50.20
CA ASP A 899 19.25 -12.69 -50.81
C ASP A 899 19.12 -11.88 -52.10
N THR A 900 18.28 -12.34 -53.02
CA THR A 900 17.93 -11.62 -54.26
C THR A 900 16.54 -10.99 -54.17
N GLY A 901 16.11 -10.63 -52.96
CA GLY A 901 14.77 -10.13 -52.67
C GLY A 901 14.59 -8.65 -52.99
N VAL A 902 13.62 -8.02 -52.31
CA VAL A 902 13.17 -6.64 -52.61
C VAL A 902 14.24 -5.56 -52.37
N GLY A 903 15.29 -5.86 -51.60
CA GLY A 903 16.32 -4.90 -51.20
C GLY A 903 15.80 -3.77 -50.30
N ILE A 904 16.74 -3.03 -49.70
CA ILE A 904 16.50 -1.99 -48.69
C ILE A 904 17.03 -0.65 -49.21
N PRO A 905 16.22 0.43 -49.22
CA PRO A 905 16.68 1.76 -49.62
C PRO A 905 17.79 2.30 -48.71
N ALA A 906 18.78 2.98 -49.28
CA ALA A 906 19.91 3.55 -48.56
C ALA A 906 19.52 4.44 -47.36
N SER A 907 18.41 5.20 -47.49
CA SER A 907 17.88 6.05 -46.41
C SER A 907 17.34 5.30 -45.20
N LYS A 908 17.21 3.97 -45.27
CA LYS A 908 16.64 3.13 -44.21
C LYS A 908 17.66 2.16 -43.61
N LEU A 909 18.89 2.06 -44.13
CA LEU A 909 19.90 1.09 -43.69
C LEU A 909 20.34 1.29 -42.23
N ASP A 910 20.34 2.52 -41.72
CA ASP A 910 20.66 2.77 -40.30
C ASP A 910 19.48 2.45 -39.37
N VAL A 911 18.26 2.62 -39.87
CA VAL A 911 17.02 2.53 -39.09
C VAL A 911 16.54 1.08 -38.92
N ILE A 912 16.92 0.15 -39.81
CA ILE A 912 16.49 -1.26 -39.71
C ILE A 912 17.00 -2.01 -38.48
N PHE A 913 18.04 -1.48 -37.83
CA PHE A 913 18.58 -2.04 -36.58
C PHE A 913 18.04 -1.31 -35.34
N GLU A 914 17.20 -0.28 -35.49
CA GLU A 914 16.51 0.33 -34.36
C GLU A 914 15.33 -0.54 -33.89
N PRO A 915 15.12 -0.71 -32.57
CA PRO A 915 13.99 -1.46 -32.05
C PRO A 915 12.63 -0.91 -32.56
N PHE A 916 11.71 -1.81 -32.91
CA PHE A 916 10.34 -1.50 -33.35
C PHE A 916 10.21 -0.72 -34.67
N ARG A 917 11.28 -0.57 -35.45
CA ARG A 917 11.23 0.08 -36.76
C ARG A 917 11.05 -0.93 -37.89
N GLN A 918 10.06 -0.67 -38.75
CA GLN A 918 9.82 -1.44 -39.98
C GLN A 918 9.95 -0.53 -41.20
N VAL A 919 10.40 -1.10 -42.32
CA VAL A 919 10.63 -0.37 -43.57
C VAL A 919 9.31 0.17 -44.13
N ASP A 920 8.17 -0.51 -43.96
CA ASP A 920 6.86 -0.05 -44.42
C ASP A 920 5.93 0.27 -43.23
N GLY A 921 5.54 1.54 -43.09
CA GLY A 921 4.62 2.02 -42.04
C GLY A 921 3.12 1.87 -42.37
N THR A 922 2.76 1.05 -43.36
CA THR A 922 1.38 0.84 -43.80
C THR A 922 0.73 -0.37 -43.10
N PRO A 923 -0.56 -0.32 -42.73
CA PRO A 923 -1.26 -1.38 -42.00
C PRO A 923 -1.59 -2.63 -42.85
N SER A 924 -1.04 -2.76 -44.06
CA SER A 924 -1.27 -3.89 -44.96
C SER A 924 -0.27 -5.01 -44.64
N ARG A 925 -0.69 -5.93 -43.78
CA ARG A 925 0.09 -7.12 -43.37
C ARG A 925 0.22 -8.11 -44.54
N LYS A 926 1.27 -7.97 -45.35
CA LYS A 926 1.71 -9.07 -46.25
C LYS A 926 2.82 -9.92 -45.64
N TYR A 927 3.62 -9.35 -44.72
CA TYR A 927 4.71 -10.04 -44.04
C TYR A 927 4.77 -9.63 -42.56
N GLY A 928 4.24 -10.46 -41.64
CA GLY A 928 4.19 -10.17 -40.20
C GLY A 928 5.55 -10.31 -39.49
N GLY A 929 5.87 -9.43 -38.54
CA GLY A 929 7.08 -9.48 -37.71
C GLY A 929 7.10 -8.38 -36.64
N THR A 930 7.94 -8.54 -35.60
CA THR A 930 7.99 -7.68 -34.40
C THR A 930 8.86 -6.42 -34.57
N GLY A 931 9.75 -6.41 -35.57
CA GLY A 931 10.73 -5.34 -35.77
C GLY A 931 11.88 -5.34 -34.75
N LEU A 932 12.03 -6.43 -33.97
CA LEU A 932 13.06 -6.55 -32.92
C LEU A 932 14.23 -7.46 -33.34
N GLY A 933 14.01 -8.40 -34.26
CA GLY A 933 14.99 -9.45 -34.59
C GLY A 933 16.35 -8.96 -35.07
N LEU A 934 16.42 -7.90 -35.88
CA LEU A 934 17.70 -7.33 -36.34
C LEU A 934 18.42 -6.53 -35.25
N ALA A 935 17.66 -5.79 -34.43
CA ALA A 935 18.21 -5.07 -33.28
C ALA A 935 18.85 -6.07 -32.28
N ILE A 936 18.14 -7.14 -31.93
CA ILE A 936 18.64 -8.22 -31.07
C ILE A 936 19.88 -8.88 -31.69
N SER A 937 19.85 -9.22 -32.98
CA SER A 937 21.02 -9.81 -33.65
C SER A 937 22.26 -8.94 -33.58
N ARG A 938 22.12 -7.60 -33.67
CA ARG A 938 23.25 -6.66 -33.56
C ARG A 938 23.84 -6.66 -32.16
N GLU A 939 23.01 -6.63 -31.13
CA GLU A 939 23.46 -6.66 -29.75
C GLU A 939 24.11 -8.01 -29.37
N ILE A 940 23.56 -9.14 -29.85
CA ILE A 940 24.18 -10.46 -29.66
C ILE A 940 25.54 -10.53 -30.37
N ALA A 941 25.64 -9.97 -31.59
CA ALA A 941 26.92 -9.94 -32.31
C ALA A 941 27.99 -9.19 -31.51
N GLN A 942 27.64 -8.04 -30.93
CA GLN A 942 28.54 -7.27 -30.07
C GLN A 942 28.95 -8.05 -28.82
N LEU A 943 28.03 -8.79 -28.19
CA LEU A 943 28.34 -9.68 -27.06
C LEU A 943 29.28 -10.84 -27.43
N LEU A 944 29.24 -11.32 -28.67
CA LEU A 944 30.20 -12.30 -29.21
C LEU A 944 31.53 -11.66 -29.66
N GLY A 945 31.72 -10.36 -29.43
CA GLY A 945 32.88 -9.61 -29.88
C GLY A 945 32.92 -9.37 -31.39
N GLY A 946 31.78 -9.44 -32.07
CA GLY A 946 31.61 -9.25 -33.51
C GLY A 946 30.73 -8.06 -33.89
N GLU A 947 30.51 -7.88 -35.19
CA GLU A 947 29.71 -6.78 -35.74
C GLU A 947 28.91 -7.26 -36.96
N ILE A 948 27.69 -6.72 -37.14
CA ILE A 948 26.84 -6.99 -38.32
C ILE A 948 26.81 -5.78 -39.24
N VAL A 949 27.06 -5.99 -40.53
CA VAL A 949 26.97 -4.99 -41.60
C VAL A 949 25.95 -5.44 -42.65
N VAL A 950 25.29 -4.47 -43.28
CA VAL A 950 24.34 -4.70 -44.37
C VAL A 950 24.77 -3.96 -45.63
N GLU A 951 24.68 -4.63 -46.77
CA GLU A 951 24.77 -4.05 -48.11
C GLU A 951 23.47 -4.37 -48.83
N SER A 952 22.79 -3.38 -49.39
CA SER A 952 21.53 -3.65 -50.09
C SER A 952 21.24 -2.60 -51.15
N GLU A 953 20.62 -3.04 -52.25
CA GLU A 953 20.14 -2.17 -53.32
C GLU A 953 18.69 -2.54 -53.65
N PRO A 954 17.76 -1.56 -53.69
CA PRO A 954 16.36 -1.83 -54.01
C PRO A 954 16.19 -2.59 -55.33
N GLY A 955 15.51 -3.74 -55.27
CA GLY A 955 15.22 -4.62 -56.41
C GLY A 955 16.34 -5.59 -56.80
N LEU A 956 17.51 -5.53 -56.15
CA LEU A 956 18.63 -6.46 -56.39
C LEU A 956 18.91 -7.38 -55.18
N GLY A 957 18.31 -7.11 -54.03
CA GLY A 957 18.41 -7.91 -52.80
C GLY A 957 19.32 -7.31 -51.72
N SER A 958 19.65 -8.10 -50.72
CA SER A 958 20.45 -7.67 -49.56
C SER A 958 21.52 -8.69 -49.20
N ALA A 959 22.62 -8.21 -48.61
CA ALA A 959 23.68 -9.01 -48.06
C ALA A 959 23.97 -8.57 -46.62
N PHE A 960 23.65 -9.42 -45.66
CA PHE A 960 23.98 -9.22 -44.24
C PHE A 960 25.24 -10.01 -43.91
N THR A 961 26.24 -9.34 -43.34
CA THR A 961 27.54 -9.93 -43.02
C THR A 961 27.80 -9.80 -41.53
N LEU A 962 27.93 -10.93 -40.82
CA LEU A 962 28.42 -10.99 -39.45
C LEU A 962 29.93 -11.25 -39.46
N TYR A 963 30.70 -10.36 -38.83
CA TYR A 963 32.13 -10.50 -38.60
C TYR A 963 32.37 -10.97 -37.17
N LEU A 964 33.16 -12.03 -36.98
CA LEU A 964 33.57 -12.53 -35.66
C LEU A 964 35.09 -12.76 -35.59
N PRO A 965 35.74 -12.51 -34.43
CA PRO A 965 37.15 -12.85 -34.23
C PRO A 965 37.37 -14.36 -34.38
N LEU A 966 38.42 -14.76 -35.10
CA LEU A 966 38.80 -16.16 -35.24
C LEU A 966 39.88 -16.50 -34.20
N GLU A 967 39.49 -16.93 -33.00
CA GLU A 967 40.42 -17.47 -32.02
C GLU A 967 40.78 -18.93 -32.37
N THR A 968 42.04 -19.18 -32.76
CA THR A 968 42.56 -20.52 -32.97
C THR A 968 43.03 -21.12 -31.64
N ALA A 969 42.35 -22.15 -31.16
CA ALA A 969 42.85 -22.95 -30.03
C ALA A 969 44.14 -23.70 -30.42
N GLU A 970 45.20 -23.64 -29.60
CA GLU A 970 46.38 -24.49 -29.78
C GLU A 970 46.00 -25.98 -29.65
N PRO A 971 46.56 -26.87 -30.49
CA PRO A 971 46.22 -28.28 -30.46
C PRO A 971 46.85 -28.98 -29.24
N ALA A 972 46.01 -29.52 -28.36
CA ALA A 972 46.44 -30.49 -27.35
C ALA A 972 46.75 -31.85 -28.01
N PRO A 973 47.71 -32.64 -27.46
CA PRO A 973 48.21 -33.86 -28.09
C PRO A 973 47.15 -34.97 -28.20
N GLN A 974 47.12 -35.58 -29.38
CA GLN A 974 46.16 -36.60 -29.79
C GLN A 974 46.30 -37.91 -28.98
N SER A 975 45.18 -38.39 -28.45
CA SER A 975 44.98 -39.79 -28.03
C SER A 975 44.26 -40.56 -29.16
N PRO A 976 44.47 -41.88 -29.30
CA PRO A 976 44.02 -42.64 -30.48
C PRO A 976 42.49 -42.78 -30.53
N PRO A 977 41.92 -43.01 -31.74
CA PRO A 977 40.47 -43.01 -31.93
C PRO A 977 39.83 -44.28 -31.32
N PRO A 978 38.66 -44.17 -30.65
CA PRO A 978 37.80 -45.32 -30.37
C PRO A 978 37.13 -45.82 -31.68
N PRO A 979 36.67 -47.07 -31.73
CA PRO A 979 36.04 -47.64 -32.92
C PRO A 979 34.69 -46.96 -33.21
N GLU A 980 34.37 -46.86 -34.50
CA GLU A 980 33.14 -46.25 -35.05
C GLU A 980 31.86 -46.82 -34.43
N PRO A 981 30.92 -45.97 -33.96
CA PRO A 981 29.53 -46.36 -33.78
C PRO A 981 28.76 -46.24 -35.10
N GLU A 982 27.94 -47.25 -35.37
CA GLU A 982 27.04 -47.36 -36.50
C GLU A 982 26.09 -46.15 -36.64
N THR A 983 25.76 -45.83 -37.90
CA THR A 983 24.81 -44.79 -38.32
C THR A 983 23.46 -44.86 -37.59
N PRO A 984 22.91 -43.74 -37.05
CA PRO A 984 21.55 -43.72 -36.53
C PRO A 984 20.54 -43.70 -37.70
N GLN A 985 19.61 -44.65 -37.68
CA GLN A 985 18.37 -44.62 -38.46
C GLN A 985 17.47 -43.44 -37.99
N PRO A 986 16.55 -42.95 -38.85
CA PRO A 986 15.63 -41.86 -38.49
C PRO A 986 14.79 -42.21 -37.25
N PRO A 987 14.43 -41.24 -36.40
CA PRO A 987 13.81 -41.52 -35.10
C PRO A 987 12.45 -42.19 -35.30
N ALA A 988 12.34 -43.44 -34.85
CA ALA A 988 11.06 -44.09 -34.63
C ALA A 988 10.27 -43.34 -33.54
N GLU A 989 8.96 -43.17 -33.73
CA GLU A 989 8.05 -42.62 -32.71
C GLU A 989 8.33 -43.27 -31.34
N VAL A 990 8.66 -42.46 -30.34
CA VAL A 990 8.83 -42.95 -28.96
C VAL A 990 7.46 -43.38 -28.44
N ARG A 991 7.30 -44.70 -28.24
CA ARG A 991 6.13 -45.31 -27.61
C ARG A 991 6.57 -46.11 -26.39
N PHE A 992 5.83 -45.94 -25.31
CA PHE A 992 5.96 -46.62 -24.03
C PHE A 992 4.89 -47.73 -23.92
N HIS A 993 5.11 -48.70 -23.03
CA HIS A 993 4.30 -49.90 -22.90
C HIS A 993 3.65 -50.02 -21.51
N GLY A 994 3.00 -48.95 -21.06
CA GLY A 994 2.19 -48.92 -19.83
C GLY A 994 2.98 -48.72 -18.54
N GLU A 995 4.26 -48.34 -18.61
CA GLU A 995 5.10 -48.08 -17.45
C GLU A 995 4.51 -46.94 -16.61
N LYS A 996 4.58 -47.09 -15.28
CA LYS A 996 4.04 -46.09 -14.37
C LYS A 996 5.01 -44.97 -14.07
N LEU A 997 4.55 -43.74 -14.27
CA LEU A 997 5.29 -42.51 -13.98
C LEU A 997 4.51 -41.71 -12.94
N LEU A 998 5.20 -41.16 -11.95
CA LEU A 998 4.61 -40.24 -10.98
C LEU A 998 5.00 -38.80 -11.32
N ILE A 999 4.01 -37.91 -11.38
CA ILE A 999 4.21 -36.46 -11.44
C ILE A 999 3.93 -35.89 -10.06
N VAL A 1000 4.87 -35.14 -9.52
CA VAL A 1000 4.72 -34.39 -8.26
C VAL A 1000 4.83 -32.91 -8.60
N ASP A 1001 3.69 -32.22 -8.63
CA ASP A 1001 3.56 -30.82 -9.06
C ASP A 1001 2.32 -30.22 -8.39
N ASP A 1002 2.45 -29.05 -7.79
CA ASP A 1002 1.37 -28.33 -7.09
C ASP A 1002 0.46 -27.54 -8.04
N ASP A 1003 0.89 -27.32 -9.30
CA ASP A 1003 0.02 -26.75 -10.33
C ASP A 1003 -0.77 -27.85 -11.05
N GLU A 1004 -2.03 -28.03 -10.65
CA GLU A 1004 -2.97 -28.98 -11.25
C GLU A 1004 -3.06 -28.86 -12.79
N ARG A 1005 -2.86 -27.66 -13.35
CA ARG A 1005 -2.94 -27.44 -14.81
C ARG A 1005 -1.71 -28.01 -15.51
N ASN A 1006 -0.53 -27.90 -14.90
CA ASN A 1006 0.70 -28.48 -15.43
C ASN A 1006 0.69 -30.01 -15.29
N ALA A 1007 0.27 -30.50 -14.13
CA ALA A 1007 0.07 -31.92 -13.89
C ALA A 1007 -0.92 -32.55 -14.89
N PHE A 1008 -2.06 -31.91 -15.13
CA PHE A 1008 -3.05 -32.36 -16.10
C PHE A 1008 -2.48 -32.38 -17.53
N ALA A 1009 -1.79 -31.32 -17.95
CA ALA A 1009 -1.20 -31.23 -19.28
C ALA A 1009 -0.14 -32.32 -19.53
N LEU A 1010 0.77 -32.54 -18.57
CA LEU A 1010 1.80 -33.58 -18.68
C LEU A 1010 1.21 -34.99 -18.62
N THR A 1011 0.17 -35.21 -17.80
CA THR A 1011 -0.58 -36.48 -17.72
C THR A 1011 -1.18 -36.85 -19.07
N GLU A 1012 -1.88 -35.91 -19.71
CA GLU A 1012 -2.48 -36.11 -21.04
C GLU A 1012 -1.43 -36.40 -22.12
N ILE A 1013 -0.32 -35.65 -22.12
CA ILE A 1013 0.72 -35.78 -23.14
C ILE A 1013 1.49 -37.09 -22.97
N LEU A 1014 1.94 -37.43 -21.76
CA LEU A 1014 2.68 -38.69 -21.50
C LEU A 1014 1.78 -39.92 -21.68
N GLY A 1015 0.49 -39.81 -21.33
CA GLY A 1015 -0.52 -40.84 -21.58
C GLY A 1015 -0.69 -41.18 -23.07
N ARG A 1016 -0.64 -40.17 -23.96
CA ARG A 1016 -0.70 -40.36 -25.43
C ARG A 1016 0.47 -41.18 -25.98
N HIS A 1017 1.61 -41.18 -25.29
CA HIS A 1017 2.78 -41.96 -25.65
C HIS A 1017 2.83 -43.34 -24.96
N GLY A 1018 1.79 -43.72 -24.20
CA GLY A 1018 1.64 -45.06 -23.62
C GLY A 1018 2.09 -45.22 -22.18
N LEU A 1019 2.36 -44.12 -21.44
CA LEU A 1019 2.68 -44.17 -20.00
C LEU A 1019 1.41 -44.16 -19.13
N SER A 1020 1.46 -44.85 -18.00
CA SER A 1020 0.42 -44.75 -16.95
C SER A 1020 0.86 -43.72 -15.91
N VAL A 1021 0.19 -42.57 -15.88
CA VAL A 1021 0.64 -41.44 -15.06
C VAL A 1021 -0.17 -41.37 -13.75
N LEU A 1022 0.54 -41.29 -12.63
CA LEU A 1022 0.01 -40.95 -11.30
C LEU A 1022 0.39 -39.51 -10.98
N HIS A 1023 -0.42 -38.82 -10.19
CA HIS A 1023 -0.17 -37.43 -9.79
C HIS A 1023 -0.21 -37.28 -8.26
N ALA A 1024 0.60 -36.35 -7.76
CA ALA A 1024 0.59 -35.89 -6.38
C ALA A 1024 0.80 -34.37 -6.33
N GLU A 1025 0.06 -33.70 -5.46
CA GLU A 1025 -0.02 -32.23 -5.37
C GLU A 1025 1.15 -31.59 -4.58
N ASN A 1026 1.99 -32.37 -3.91
CA ASN A 1026 3.15 -31.88 -3.17
C ASN A 1026 4.15 -33.01 -2.84
N GLY A 1027 5.34 -32.64 -2.38
CA GLY A 1027 6.42 -33.59 -2.07
C GLY A 1027 6.02 -34.69 -1.07
N ARG A 1028 5.19 -34.38 -0.06
CA ARG A 1028 4.74 -35.37 0.94
C ARG A 1028 3.73 -36.36 0.34
N ALA A 1029 2.74 -35.86 -0.41
CA ALA A 1029 1.79 -36.71 -1.13
C ALA A 1029 2.52 -37.60 -2.14
N GLY A 1030 3.55 -37.08 -2.84
CA GLY A 1030 4.37 -37.86 -3.76
C GLY A 1030 5.09 -39.03 -3.07
N ILE A 1031 5.60 -38.81 -1.85
CA ILE A 1031 6.19 -39.86 -1.03
C ILE A 1031 5.16 -40.91 -0.60
N GLU A 1032 3.94 -40.50 -0.24
CA GLU A 1032 2.86 -41.42 0.12
C GLU A 1032 2.43 -42.27 -1.07
N VAL A 1033 2.24 -41.67 -2.25
CA VAL A 1033 1.96 -42.38 -3.51
C VAL A 1033 3.08 -43.38 -3.84
N LEU A 1034 4.35 -43.02 -3.61
CA LEU A 1034 5.47 -43.95 -3.78
C LEU A 1034 5.52 -45.07 -2.73
N ARG A 1035 4.85 -44.95 -1.58
CA ARG A 1035 4.73 -46.08 -0.64
C ARG A 1035 3.67 -47.07 -1.10
N ASP A 1036 2.57 -46.55 -1.65
CA ASP A 1036 1.43 -47.35 -2.07
C ASP A 1036 1.62 -47.99 -3.46
N HIS A 1037 2.41 -47.36 -4.34
CA HIS A 1037 2.63 -47.79 -5.73
C HIS A 1037 4.07 -48.23 -6.01
N ARG A 1038 4.41 -49.47 -5.62
CA ARG A 1038 5.76 -50.06 -5.81
C ARG A 1038 6.21 -50.21 -7.26
N ASP A 1039 5.28 -50.14 -8.20
CA ASP A 1039 5.48 -50.30 -9.64
C ASP A 1039 5.78 -48.98 -10.38
N VAL A 1040 5.84 -47.83 -9.70
CA VAL A 1040 6.34 -46.57 -10.29
C VAL A 1040 7.80 -46.70 -10.70
N ARG A 1041 8.10 -46.34 -11.95
CA ARG A 1041 9.39 -46.51 -12.63
C ARG A 1041 10.16 -45.20 -12.81
N VAL A 1042 9.50 -44.05 -12.83
CA VAL A 1042 10.11 -42.71 -12.98
C VAL A 1042 9.28 -41.69 -12.20
N VAL A 1043 9.94 -40.69 -11.63
CA VAL A 1043 9.28 -39.52 -10.99
C VAL A 1043 9.66 -38.25 -11.74
N LEU A 1044 8.67 -37.45 -12.13
CA LEU A 1044 8.83 -36.05 -12.49
C LEU A 1044 8.53 -35.21 -11.26
N MET A 1045 9.51 -34.44 -10.79
CA MET A 1045 9.44 -33.72 -9.51
C MET A 1045 9.57 -32.23 -9.76
N ASP A 1046 8.55 -31.44 -9.45
CA ASP A 1046 8.71 -29.98 -9.40
C ASP A 1046 9.61 -29.58 -8.23
N ILE A 1047 10.40 -28.53 -8.43
CA ILE A 1047 11.28 -28.00 -7.39
C ILE A 1047 10.50 -27.12 -6.43
N MET A 1048 9.64 -26.25 -6.97
CA MET A 1048 9.01 -25.15 -6.22
C MET A 1048 7.61 -25.53 -5.75
N MET A 1049 7.53 -26.39 -4.73
CA MET A 1049 6.25 -26.80 -4.13
C MET A 1049 6.15 -26.34 -2.67
N PRO A 1050 4.95 -25.92 -2.19
CA PRO A 1050 4.74 -25.49 -0.81
C PRO A 1050 4.85 -26.65 0.20
N GLY A 1051 5.33 -26.34 1.40
CA GLY A 1051 5.49 -27.29 2.50
C GLY A 1051 6.75 -28.14 2.38
N MET A 1052 6.77 -29.11 1.46
CA MET A 1052 7.94 -29.95 1.16
C MET A 1052 8.39 -29.72 -0.28
N ASP A 1053 9.53 -29.05 -0.44
CA ASP A 1053 10.08 -28.73 -1.75
C ASP A 1053 10.64 -29.98 -2.47
N GLY A 1054 10.87 -29.86 -3.78
CA GLY A 1054 11.34 -30.99 -4.59
C GLY A 1054 12.71 -31.52 -4.17
N TYR A 1055 13.58 -30.69 -3.58
CA TYR A 1055 14.89 -31.12 -3.08
C TYR A 1055 14.75 -31.99 -1.83
N GLN A 1056 13.92 -31.56 -0.88
CA GLN A 1056 13.60 -32.28 0.34
C GLN A 1056 12.88 -33.60 0.02
N ALA A 1057 11.92 -33.57 -0.91
CA ALA A 1057 11.22 -34.77 -1.36
C ALA A 1057 12.18 -35.76 -2.03
N THR A 1058 13.08 -35.29 -2.92
CA THR A 1058 14.09 -36.13 -3.57
C THR A 1058 15.03 -36.76 -2.54
N ALA A 1059 15.56 -35.98 -1.60
CA ALA A 1059 16.43 -36.49 -0.53
C ALA A 1059 15.71 -37.52 0.35
N ALA A 1060 14.43 -37.28 0.68
CA ALA A 1060 13.61 -38.21 1.46
C ALA A 1060 13.31 -39.52 0.71
N ILE A 1061 13.07 -39.46 -0.61
CA ILE A 1061 12.89 -40.66 -1.46
C ILE A 1061 14.21 -41.45 -1.53
N ARG A 1062 15.35 -40.76 -1.65
CA ARG A 1062 16.69 -41.41 -1.67
C ARG A 1062 17.05 -42.10 -0.36
N ALA A 1063 16.55 -41.60 0.76
CA ALA A 1063 16.71 -42.25 2.06
C ALA A 1063 15.89 -43.54 2.22
N MET A 1064 15.00 -43.87 1.28
CA MET A 1064 14.24 -45.12 1.30
C MET A 1064 15.05 -46.24 0.63
N PRO A 1065 15.46 -47.30 1.37
CA PRO A 1065 16.33 -48.35 0.83
C PRO A 1065 15.79 -49.05 -0.41
N GLU A 1066 14.46 -49.11 -0.55
CA GLU A 1066 13.76 -49.76 -1.66
C GLU A 1066 13.55 -48.84 -2.87
N ARG A 1067 13.92 -47.55 -2.78
CA ARG A 1067 13.74 -46.52 -3.82
C ARG A 1067 15.00 -45.70 -4.12
N SER A 1068 16.15 -46.10 -3.57
CA SER A 1068 17.43 -45.38 -3.76
C SER A 1068 17.77 -45.16 -5.23
N ASP A 1069 17.40 -46.12 -6.09
CA ASP A 1069 17.76 -46.16 -7.51
C ASP A 1069 16.63 -45.69 -8.43
N LEU A 1070 15.48 -45.25 -7.88
CA LEU A 1070 14.34 -44.78 -8.68
C LEU A 1070 14.73 -43.51 -9.47
N PRO A 1071 14.60 -43.47 -10.80
CA PRO A 1071 14.88 -42.25 -11.56
C PRO A 1071 13.98 -41.08 -11.13
N ILE A 1072 14.60 -39.96 -10.73
CA ILE A 1072 13.90 -38.71 -10.38
C ILE A 1072 14.39 -37.61 -11.32
N ILE A 1073 13.50 -37.07 -12.14
CA ILE A 1073 13.75 -35.99 -13.08
C ILE A 1073 13.18 -34.71 -12.49
N MET A 1074 14.05 -33.77 -12.13
CA MET A 1074 13.65 -32.49 -11.54
C MET A 1074 13.21 -31.50 -12.62
N LEU A 1075 12.09 -30.81 -12.38
CA LEU A 1075 11.52 -29.79 -13.25
C LEU A 1075 11.67 -28.42 -12.58
N SER A 1076 12.40 -27.49 -13.20
CA SER A 1076 12.65 -26.16 -12.60
C SER A 1076 12.08 -25.03 -13.44
N ALA A 1077 11.45 -24.03 -12.81
CA ALA A 1077 11.07 -22.77 -13.45
C ALA A 1077 12.25 -21.82 -13.73
N ARG A 1078 13.46 -22.12 -13.22
CA ARG A 1078 14.66 -21.26 -13.34
C ARG A 1078 15.79 -22.01 -14.03
N ALA A 1079 16.40 -21.40 -15.05
CA ALA A 1079 17.55 -21.95 -15.77
C ALA A 1079 18.87 -21.46 -15.17
N LYS A 1080 19.11 -21.65 -13.87
CA LYS A 1080 20.38 -21.26 -13.20
C LYS A 1080 21.30 -22.47 -13.00
N VAL A 1081 22.61 -22.24 -13.12
CA VAL A 1081 23.65 -23.27 -12.93
C VAL A 1081 23.64 -23.86 -11.50
N GLU A 1082 23.37 -23.02 -10.49
CA GLU A 1082 23.27 -23.45 -9.08
C GLU A 1082 22.12 -24.45 -8.82
N ASP A 1083 20.98 -24.29 -9.49
CA ASP A 1083 19.82 -25.18 -9.32
C ASP A 1083 20.12 -26.60 -9.83
N ARG A 1084 20.95 -26.72 -10.88
CA ARG A 1084 21.43 -28.00 -11.39
C ARG A 1084 22.37 -28.69 -10.39
N GLY A 1085 23.28 -27.94 -9.78
CA GLY A 1085 24.19 -28.45 -8.74
C GLY A 1085 23.43 -28.90 -7.49
N ARG A 1086 22.45 -28.12 -7.03
CA ARG A 1086 21.59 -28.46 -5.89
C ARG A 1086 20.70 -29.68 -6.17
N SER A 1087 20.19 -29.81 -7.40
CA SER A 1087 19.42 -30.98 -7.84
C SER A 1087 20.26 -32.27 -7.80
N GLN A 1088 21.51 -32.21 -8.27
CA GLN A 1088 22.43 -33.35 -8.18
C GLN A 1088 22.78 -33.69 -6.73
N ALA A 1089 23.04 -32.68 -5.88
CA ALA A 1089 23.33 -32.89 -4.46
C ALA A 1089 22.16 -33.53 -3.70
N ALA A 1090 20.91 -33.23 -4.08
CA ALA A 1090 19.71 -33.87 -3.54
C ALA A 1090 19.48 -35.31 -4.03
N GLY A 1091 20.22 -35.75 -5.06
CA GLY A 1091 20.13 -37.09 -5.64
C GLY A 1091 19.23 -37.22 -6.87
N ALA A 1092 18.93 -36.12 -7.58
CA ALA A 1092 18.19 -36.19 -8.84
C ALA A 1092 18.97 -36.91 -9.94
N SER A 1093 18.27 -37.70 -10.76
CA SER A 1093 18.83 -38.45 -11.88
C SER A 1093 19.00 -37.57 -13.12
N ALA A 1094 18.05 -36.66 -13.36
CA ALA A 1094 18.12 -35.69 -14.44
C ALA A 1094 17.43 -34.38 -14.05
N TYR A 1095 17.62 -33.38 -14.90
CA TYR A 1095 17.15 -32.01 -14.69
C TYR A 1095 16.62 -31.45 -16.02
N LEU A 1096 15.41 -30.88 -15.99
CA LEU A 1096 14.78 -30.22 -17.13
C LEU A 1096 14.21 -28.86 -16.69
N THR A 1097 14.26 -27.87 -17.58
CA THR A 1097 13.70 -26.53 -17.34
C THR A 1097 12.27 -26.44 -17.86
N LYS A 1098 11.39 -25.80 -17.08
CA LYS A 1098 10.04 -25.40 -17.50
C LYS A 1098 10.12 -24.09 -18.34
N PRO A 1099 9.36 -23.96 -19.44
CA PRO A 1099 8.41 -24.92 -20.00
C PRO A 1099 9.13 -26.14 -20.58
N VAL A 1100 8.62 -27.32 -20.24
CA VAL A 1100 9.27 -28.59 -20.60
C VAL A 1100 9.03 -28.86 -22.09
N GLU A 1101 10.11 -28.92 -22.87
CA GLU A 1101 10.02 -29.27 -24.29
C GLU A 1101 9.70 -30.77 -24.44
N LEU A 1102 8.63 -31.08 -25.17
CA LEU A 1102 8.07 -32.42 -25.28
C LEU A 1102 9.08 -33.47 -25.77
N THR A 1103 9.83 -33.15 -26.83
CA THR A 1103 10.82 -34.05 -27.43
C THR A 1103 11.92 -34.40 -26.42
N SER A 1104 12.37 -33.40 -25.66
CA SER A 1104 13.40 -33.52 -24.64
C SER A 1104 12.92 -34.32 -23.41
N LEU A 1105 11.65 -34.15 -23.01
CA LEU A 1105 11.04 -34.93 -21.93
C LEU A 1105 10.91 -36.41 -22.29
N LEU A 1106 10.37 -36.72 -23.47
CA LEU A 1106 10.18 -38.11 -23.92
C LEU A 1106 11.50 -38.84 -24.09
N ALA A 1107 12.53 -38.17 -24.61
CA ALA A 1107 13.88 -38.72 -24.72
C ALA A 1107 14.47 -39.03 -23.34
N THR A 1108 14.40 -38.07 -22.40
CA THR A 1108 14.92 -38.25 -21.04
C THR A 1108 14.21 -39.38 -20.31
N VAL A 1109 12.88 -39.46 -20.39
CA VAL A 1109 12.10 -40.54 -19.76
C VAL A 1109 12.44 -41.90 -20.38
N LYS A 1110 12.60 -41.99 -21.71
CA LYS A 1110 13.01 -43.21 -22.40
C LYS A 1110 14.41 -43.68 -21.98
N ASP A 1111 15.36 -42.76 -21.91
CA ASP A 1111 16.74 -43.08 -21.54
C ASP A 1111 16.78 -43.70 -20.14
N TRP A 1112 16.08 -43.09 -19.17
CA TRP A 1112 16.03 -43.58 -17.79
C TRP A 1112 15.18 -44.86 -17.60
N LEU A 1113 14.14 -45.05 -18.41
CA LEU A 1113 13.39 -46.31 -18.41
C LEU A 1113 14.24 -47.47 -18.98
N SER A 1114 15.05 -47.22 -20.01
CA SER A 1114 15.90 -48.23 -20.65
C SER A 1114 17.17 -48.57 -19.84
N THR A 1115 17.74 -47.61 -19.11
CA THR A 1115 18.85 -47.88 -18.16
C THR A 1115 18.38 -48.68 -16.94
N ALA A 1116 17.13 -48.49 -16.51
CA ALA A 1116 16.53 -49.28 -15.44
C ALA A 1116 16.23 -50.75 -15.84
N GLU A 1117 16.08 -51.06 -17.13
CA GLU A 1117 15.92 -52.44 -17.64
C GLU A 1117 17.25 -53.19 -17.81
N SER A 1118 18.31 -52.48 -18.20
CA SER A 1118 19.65 -53.07 -18.40
C SER A 1118 20.38 -53.39 -17.08
N ALA A 1119 19.90 -52.86 -15.96
CA ALA A 1119 20.35 -53.20 -14.60
C ALA A 1119 19.64 -54.43 -13.98
N GLY A 1120 18.94 -55.25 -14.78
CA GLY A 1120 18.06 -56.33 -14.33
C GLY A 1120 18.61 -57.26 -13.23
N ARG A 1121 18.03 -57.15 -12.02
CA ARG A 1121 17.75 -58.32 -11.16
C ARG A 1121 16.42 -58.91 -11.62
N ALA A 1122 16.46 -60.19 -12.00
CA ALA A 1122 15.31 -60.94 -12.48
C ALA A 1122 14.17 -61.06 -11.44
N PRO A 1123 12.91 -61.13 -11.87
CA PRO A 1123 11.77 -61.30 -11.00
C PRO A 1123 11.54 -62.78 -10.68
N GLY A 1124 11.43 -63.11 -9.38
CA GLY A 1124 10.79 -64.32 -8.88
C GLY A 1124 11.67 -65.27 -8.05
N GLN A 1125 11.49 -65.24 -6.73
CA GLN A 1125 11.13 -66.41 -5.90
C GLN A 1125 10.94 -66.01 -4.43
N LEU A 1126 9.66 -66.07 -4.00
CA LEU A 1126 9.07 -66.12 -2.66
C LEU A 1126 9.41 -65.04 -1.62
#